data_AF-A0A183VCQ5-F1
#
_entry.id   AF-A0A183VCQ5-F1
#
_cell.length_a   1.000
_cell.length_b   1.000
_cell.length_c   1.000
_cell.angle_alpha   90.00
_cell.angle_beta   90.00
_cell.angle_gamma   90.00
#
_symmetry.space_group_name_H-M   'P 1'
#
loop_
_entity.id
_entity.type
_entity.pdbx_description
1 polymer ?
#
loop_
_entity_poly.entity_id
_entity_poly.type
_entity_poly.pdbx_seq_one_letter_code
_entity_poly.pdbx_strand_id
1 'polypeptide(L)'
;MERHRGTLVANHCILEDANVALIIDSAFVHVSSLQIIRPLKLGVEITRESAEDIDFGSSSIISSLGSGIRIARRDTSIALRNVILKSNAETGIEFEDPSGNITIQNVTIENSGSFSLHLEQNPRYAVNVIHIENTTVSRQERGRGGLFISLSTYRSLFIGSSLFFANTVTSIGIFLKCNRDDVDEGNVMIPSLILIGNRFDSNNNFVLHARIESCINAIIHNNNFIANNEYTKNGAVAIEIAPDERPKEFQVEISENLWAKNKGAWCLYIAASNPNPLNGSVHGNKFEGNENLRGSVIVGSPHFRINNNEFNNRLEKFDLEVEFLQSDPLDATKNYWGQEDSESIVKRILDGRTDRSRGLVRIDPISRKRAAISANDCTALSNCSSNGKCVGHNQCLCDAGFGGEDCSRVSCASLNNCSTNGYCIAPNLCQCNDGWFEDDCSKPSCDRVANCSGHGQCVSLNECLCDSLYQGVNCSEPTTNCSITGCNNHGSCVSGECICESGWTVPFCSRAVCDRLNNCSNAGTCVRPNVCECSPGYTGDDCSLCEGSMCSHCEFRCVHGSCDPNSRVCICRGDWTGAACDICARDKCDSLSVALFVLPPAIGVHHDDGTVVTVYGNDFPTSISLFTLNVMHRNVLDHALVQHASAQPIVLEYFANRLNEPRFIVTIFFLRCLLRQKLIIQQTIVLLFFLSFSNSFALIIG
;
A
#
# COMPACT_ATOMS: atom_id res chain seq x y z
N MET A 1 -20.17 41.83 -9.74
CA MET A 1 -21.25 40.85 -10.00
C MET A 1 -21.32 39.93 -8.80
N GLU A 2 -22.46 39.94 -8.12
CA GLU A 2 -22.80 38.95 -7.09
C GLU A 2 -22.62 37.55 -7.71
N ARG A 3 -21.67 36.74 -7.21
CA ARG A 3 -21.64 35.32 -7.58
C ARG A 3 -22.80 34.67 -6.83
N HIS A 4 -23.91 34.44 -7.52
CA HIS A 4 -24.96 33.55 -7.05
C HIS A 4 -24.33 32.19 -6.75
N ARG A 5 -24.27 31.83 -5.47
CA ARG A 5 -23.71 30.58 -4.95
C ARG A 5 -24.82 29.54 -5.04
N GLY A 6 -24.72 28.61 -5.99
CA GLY A 6 -25.62 27.48 -6.10
C GLY A 6 -25.06 26.31 -5.31
N THR A 7 -25.85 25.79 -4.36
CA THR A 7 -25.61 24.48 -3.76
C THR A 7 -26.40 23.45 -4.54
N LEU A 8 -25.73 22.44 -5.09
CA LEU A 8 -26.42 21.27 -5.62
C LEU A 8 -26.77 20.36 -4.44
N VAL A 9 -28.07 20.21 -4.17
CA VAL A 9 -28.61 19.30 -3.16
C VAL A 9 -29.23 18.11 -3.88
N ALA A 10 -28.48 17.01 -3.98
CA ALA A 10 -28.94 15.78 -4.61
C ALA A 10 -29.55 14.84 -3.57
N ASN A 11 -30.78 15.15 -3.14
CA ASN A 11 -31.48 14.40 -2.09
C ASN A 11 -32.57 13.49 -2.66
N HIS A 12 -32.52 12.19 -2.33
CA HIS A 12 -33.52 11.20 -2.78
C HIS A 12 -33.63 11.08 -4.31
N CYS A 13 -32.51 11.33 -5.01
CA CYS A 13 -32.44 11.20 -6.46
C CYS A 13 -31.99 9.78 -6.86
N ILE A 14 -32.41 9.36 -8.06
CA ILE A 14 -31.94 8.13 -8.70
C ILE A 14 -31.28 8.51 -10.02
N LEU A 15 -30.03 8.10 -10.21
CA LEU A 15 -29.27 8.26 -11.45
C LEU A 15 -29.00 6.86 -12.00
N GLU A 16 -29.61 6.54 -13.14
CA GLU A 16 -29.58 5.19 -13.71
C GLU A 16 -29.02 5.20 -15.13
N ASP A 17 -28.18 4.21 -15.45
CA ASP A 17 -27.60 3.97 -16.78
C ASP A 17 -26.84 5.17 -17.39
N ALA A 18 -26.37 6.10 -16.54
CA ALA A 18 -25.57 7.25 -16.95
C ALA A 18 -24.15 6.81 -17.35
N ASN A 19 -23.51 7.52 -18.29
CA ASN A 19 -22.13 7.21 -18.69
C ASN A 19 -21.15 7.43 -17.52
N VAL A 20 -21.13 8.65 -16.97
CA VAL A 20 -20.60 8.98 -15.64
C VAL A 20 -21.77 9.56 -14.87
N ALA A 21 -22.10 9.02 -13.69
CA ALA A 21 -23.34 9.42 -13.01
C ALA A 21 -23.21 10.77 -12.29
N LEU A 22 -22.09 11.02 -11.61
CA LEU A 22 -21.85 12.29 -10.92
C LEU A 22 -20.37 12.70 -11.02
N ILE A 23 -20.14 13.98 -11.35
CA ILE A 23 -18.81 14.60 -11.29
C ILE A 23 -18.89 15.71 -10.24
N ILE A 24 -18.07 15.62 -9.20
CA ILE A 24 -17.97 16.60 -8.13
C ILE A 24 -16.74 17.46 -8.39
N ASP A 25 -16.97 18.65 -8.94
CA ASP A 25 -15.95 19.64 -9.32
C ASP A 25 -16.12 20.98 -8.59
N SER A 26 -16.69 20.93 -7.38
CA SER A 26 -16.93 22.13 -6.57
C SER A 26 -16.99 21.82 -5.08
N ALA A 27 -16.49 22.74 -4.25
CA ALA A 27 -16.59 22.68 -2.80
C ALA A 27 -18.00 22.87 -2.23
N PHE A 28 -19.00 23.22 -3.05
CA PHE A 28 -20.36 23.53 -2.61
C PHE A 28 -21.41 22.47 -3.00
N VAL A 29 -20.98 21.23 -3.27
CA VAL A 29 -21.86 20.10 -3.59
C VAL A 29 -22.18 19.34 -2.32
N HIS A 30 -23.49 19.19 -2.01
CA HIS A 30 -23.96 18.37 -0.91
C HIS A 30 -24.75 17.18 -1.44
N VAL A 31 -24.32 15.97 -1.08
CA VAL A 31 -24.95 14.72 -1.52
C VAL A 31 -25.57 14.03 -0.31
N SER A 32 -26.83 13.62 -0.38
CA SER A 32 -27.41 12.77 0.65
C SER A 32 -28.50 11.86 0.10
N SER A 33 -28.52 10.59 0.52
CA SER A 33 -29.54 9.63 0.07
C SER A 33 -29.68 9.52 -1.47
N LEU A 34 -28.59 9.66 -2.21
CA LEU A 34 -28.52 9.47 -3.66
C LEU A 34 -28.41 7.97 -3.99
N GLN A 35 -29.10 7.52 -5.05
CA GLN A 35 -28.89 6.18 -5.61
C GLN A 35 -28.33 6.28 -7.03
N ILE A 36 -27.15 5.72 -7.24
CA ILE A 36 -26.52 5.59 -8.54
C ILE A 36 -26.56 4.12 -8.93
N ILE A 37 -27.22 3.81 -10.06
CA ILE A 37 -27.50 2.45 -10.49
C ILE A 37 -26.95 2.24 -11.91
N ARG A 38 -26.11 1.21 -12.07
CA ARG A 38 -25.54 0.77 -13.35
C ARG A 38 -24.91 1.89 -14.20
N PRO A 39 -24.04 2.75 -13.66
CA PRO A 39 -23.31 3.68 -14.50
C PRO A 39 -22.40 2.91 -15.48
N LEU A 40 -22.33 3.38 -16.73
CA LEU A 40 -21.68 2.66 -17.83
C LEU A 40 -20.16 2.77 -17.82
N LYS A 41 -19.59 3.77 -17.13
CA LYS A 41 -18.13 3.92 -16.93
C LYS A 41 -17.74 4.19 -15.50
N LEU A 42 -18.39 5.14 -14.83
CA LEU A 42 -18.00 5.55 -13.47
C LEU A 42 -19.21 6.02 -12.66
N GLY A 43 -19.27 5.62 -11.39
CA GLY A 43 -20.28 6.12 -10.48
C GLY A 43 -20.07 7.58 -10.13
N VAL A 44 -19.01 7.87 -9.38
CA VAL A 44 -18.66 9.23 -8.97
C VAL A 44 -17.22 9.55 -9.34
N GLU A 45 -17.01 10.70 -9.95
CA GLU A 45 -15.70 11.31 -10.15
C GLU A 45 -15.53 12.47 -9.18
N ILE A 46 -14.45 12.47 -8.40
CA ILE A 46 -14.07 13.57 -7.52
C ILE A 46 -12.83 14.22 -8.12
N THR A 47 -12.96 15.47 -8.55
CA THR A 47 -11.87 16.22 -9.19
C THR A 47 -11.01 16.95 -8.15
N ARG A 48 -10.00 17.70 -8.59
CA ARG A 48 -9.16 18.54 -7.72
C ARG A 48 -9.87 19.76 -7.10
N GLU A 49 -10.96 20.25 -7.71
CA GLU A 49 -11.66 21.46 -7.26
C GLU A 49 -12.77 21.15 -6.23
N SER A 50 -12.99 19.87 -5.91
CA SER A 50 -13.99 19.42 -4.93
C SER A 50 -13.62 19.82 -3.49
N ALA A 51 -14.63 19.75 -2.60
CA ALA A 51 -14.43 19.86 -1.16
C ALA A 51 -13.42 18.82 -0.64
N GLU A 52 -12.75 19.16 0.46
CA GLU A 52 -11.83 18.28 1.19
C GLU A 52 -12.56 17.27 2.09
N ASP A 53 -13.81 17.54 2.48
CA ASP A 53 -14.67 16.58 3.20
C ASP A 53 -15.96 16.38 2.42
N ILE A 54 -16.17 15.15 1.93
CA ILE A 54 -17.32 14.76 1.14
C ILE A 54 -18.09 13.70 1.90
N ASP A 55 -19.21 14.14 2.46
CA ASP A 55 -20.22 13.28 3.05
C ASP A 55 -21.28 12.93 2.00
N PHE A 56 -21.44 11.63 1.74
CA PHE A 56 -22.44 11.11 0.81
C PHE A 56 -23.81 10.88 1.49
N GLY A 57 -23.95 11.08 2.79
CA GLY A 57 -25.23 11.02 3.50
C GLY A 57 -26.00 9.71 3.28
N SER A 58 -25.31 8.57 3.40
CA SER A 58 -25.83 7.21 3.15
C SER A 58 -26.25 6.93 1.70
N SER A 59 -25.61 7.58 0.73
CA SER A 59 -25.84 7.29 -0.68
C SER A 59 -25.30 5.92 -1.09
N SER A 60 -25.86 5.37 -2.17
CA SER A 60 -25.46 4.06 -2.71
C SER A 60 -25.07 4.14 -4.17
N ILE A 61 -24.01 3.43 -4.53
CA ILE A 61 -23.52 3.24 -5.90
C ILE A 61 -23.51 1.74 -6.17
N ILE A 62 -24.31 1.31 -7.13
CA ILE A 62 -24.67 -0.08 -7.34
C ILE A 62 -24.38 -0.47 -8.78
N SER A 63 -23.63 -1.55 -8.96
CA SER A 63 -23.37 -2.20 -10.25
C SER A 63 -22.72 -1.28 -11.30
N SER A 64 -21.79 -0.41 -10.89
CA SER A 64 -20.96 0.34 -11.84
C SER A 64 -20.24 -0.61 -12.79
N LEU A 65 -20.24 -0.32 -14.10
CA LEU A 65 -19.45 -1.06 -15.09
C LEU A 65 -17.96 -0.70 -15.07
N GLY A 66 -17.57 0.34 -14.35
CA GLY A 66 -16.17 0.62 -13.99
C GLY A 66 -16.02 0.81 -12.48
N SER A 67 -15.18 1.75 -12.06
CA SER A 67 -15.02 2.07 -10.63
C SER A 67 -16.30 2.67 -10.03
N GLY A 68 -16.50 2.45 -8.72
CA GLY A 68 -17.60 3.07 -7.99
C GLY A 68 -17.35 4.55 -7.74
N ILE A 69 -16.22 4.86 -7.10
CA ILE A 69 -15.70 6.22 -6.90
C ILE A 69 -14.27 6.26 -7.42
N ARG A 70 -13.98 7.26 -8.26
CA ARG A 70 -12.62 7.61 -8.67
C ARG A 70 -12.28 9.00 -8.16
N ILE A 71 -11.14 9.10 -7.50
CA ILE A 71 -10.61 10.36 -6.97
C ILE A 71 -9.41 10.71 -7.83
N ALA A 72 -9.55 11.79 -8.60
CA ALA A 72 -8.45 12.32 -9.40
C ALA A 72 -7.32 12.82 -8.50
N ARG A 73 -6.14 13.03 -9.07
CA ARG A 73 -4.99 13.60 -8.33
C ARG A 73 -5.37 14.94 -7.70
N ARG A 74 -5.06 15.08 -6.40
CA ARG A 74 -5.25 16.31 -5.61
C ARG A 74 -3.92 16.77 -5.04
N ASP A 75 -3.86 18.04 -4.66
CA ASP A 75 -2.76 18.59 -3.85
C ASP A 75 -3.21 18.84 -2.40
N THR A 76 -4.45 18.45 -2.06
CA THR A 76 -5.11 18.65 -0.76
C THR A 76 -5.59 17.33 -0.17
N SER A 77 -5.88 17.35 1.13
CA SER A 77 -6.44 16.20 1.84
C SER A 77 -7.87 15.88 1.38
N ILE A 78 -8.30 14.64 1.59
CA ILE A 78 -9.66 14.20 1.26
C ILE A 78 -10.23 13.28 2.34
N ALA A 79 -11.48 13.54 2.73
CA ALA A 79 -12.30 12.69 3.57
C ALA A 79 -13.54 12.24 2.80
N LEU A 80 -13.78 10.92 2.76
CA LEU A 80 -14.99 10.32 2.19
C LEU A 80 -15.79 9.63 3.30
N ARG A 81 -17.07 10.00 3.41
CA ARG A 81 -17.94 9.52 4.49
C ARG A 81 -19.28 8.99 4.01
N ASN A 82 -19.80 8.01 4.74
CA ASN A 82 -21.19 7.54 4.67
C ASN A 82 -21.65 7.13 3.25
N VAL A 83 -20.89 6.25 2.58
CA VAL A 83 -21.24 5.75 1.23
C VAL A 83 -21.27 4.22 1.17
N ILE A 84 -22.20 3.68 0.39
CA ILE A 84 -22.38 2.25 0.16
C ILE A 84 -22.07 1.93 -1.31
N LEU A 85 -21.15 1.00 -1.54
CA LEU A 85 -20.66 0.57 -2.85
C LEU A 85 -20.97 -0.91 -3.02
N LYS A 86 -21.69 -1.29 -4.08
CA LYS A 86 -22.11 -2.68 -4.31
C LYS A 86 -21.85 -3.13 -5.73
N SER A 87 -21.18 -4.27 -5.87
CA SER A 87 -21.07 -5.01 -7.14
C SER A 87 -20.48 -4.22 -8.31
N ASN A 88 -19.59 -3.25 -8.04
CA ASN A 88 -18.88 -2.51 -9.08
C ASN A 88 -17.93 -3.45 -9.85
N ALA A 89 -17.75 -3.23 -11.15
CA ALA A 89 -17.00 -4.13 -12.02
C ALA A 89 -15.47 -3.96 -11.91
N GLU A 90 -14.99 -2.75 -11.61
CA GLU A 90 -13.57 -2.46 -11.34
C GLU A 90 -13.35 -2.24 -9.84
N THR A 91 -12.86 -1.09 -9.40
CA THR A 91 -12.55 -0.85 -7.98
C THR A 91 -13.74 -0.19 -7.27
N GLY A 92 -13.95 -0.50 -5.99
CA GLY A 92 -14.94 0.23 -5.18
C GLY A 92 -14.59 1.71 -5.07
N ILE A 93 -13.42 2.00 -4.48
CA ILE A 93 -12.82 3.34 -4.41
C ILE A 93 -11.38 3.29 -4.95
N GLU A 94 -11.11 4.13 -5.94
CA GLU A 94 -9.85 4.22 -6.66
C GLU A 94 -9.24 5.63 -6.53
N PHE A 95 -7.95 5.71 -6.23
CA PHE A 95 -7.18 6.96 -6.21
C PHE A 95 -6.25 7.02 -7.43
N GLU A 96 -6.28 8.14 -8.13
CA GLU A 96 -5.27 8.53 -9.11
C GLU A 96 -4.21 9.37 -8.38
N ASP A 97 -3.04 8.79 -8.10
CA ASP A 97 -1.93 9.42 -7.37
C ASP A 97 -2.35 10.01 -5.99
N PRO A 98 -2.55 9.18 -4.95
CA PRO A 98 -2.96 9.64 -3.62
C PRO A 98 -1.94 10.61 -3.01
N SER A 99 -2.43 11.64 -2.32
CA SER A 99 -1.61 12.68 -1.66
C SER A 99 -2.31 13.22 -0.40
N GLY A 100 -1.56 13.92 0.45
CA GLY A 100 -2.11 14.58 1.64
C GLY A 100 -2.62 13.59 2.70
N ASN A 101 -3.63 14.01 3.48
CA ASN A 101 -4.32 13.13 4.42
C ASN A 101 -5.54 12.50 3.74
N ILE A 102 -5.72 11.20 3.94
CA ILE A 102 -6.82 10.43 3.36
C ILE A 102 -7.65 9.85 4.51
N THR A 103 -8.92 10.23 4.59
CA THR A 103 -9.87 9.69 5.57
C THR A 103 -10.99 8.94 4.86
N ILE A 104 -11.23 7.68 5.25
CA ILE A 104 -12.36 6.87 4.80
C ILE A 104 -13.13 6.45 6.04
N GLN A 105 -14.37 6.92 6.19
CA GLN A 105 -15.17 6.64 7.38
C GLN A 105 -16.60 6.23 7.05
N ASN A 106 -17.11 5.24 7.77
CA ASN A 106 -18.51 4.75 7.60
C ASN A 106 -18.79 4.32 6.15
N VAL A 107 -17.85 3.62 5.51
CA VAL A 107 -17.98 3.16 4.12
C VAL A 107 -18.26 1.67 4.09
N THR A 108 -19.22 1.25 3.25
CA THR A 108 -19.48 -0.17 3.00
C THR A 108 -19.17 -0.50 1.55
N ILE A 109 -18.32 -1.49 1.32
CA ILE A 109 -17.96 -1.98 -0.02
C ILE A 109 -18.25 -3.48 -0.09
N GLU A 110 -19.07 -3.87 -1.05
CA GLU A 110 -19.50 -5.25 -1.24
C GLU A 110 -19.21 -5.72 -2.66
N ASN A 111 -18.47 -6.83 -2.77
CA ASN A 111 -18.23 -7.57 -4.01
C ASN A 111 -17.85 -6.69 -5.22
N SER A 112 -16.99 -5.70 -5.01
CA SER A 112 -16.45 -4.89 -6.12
C SER A 112 -15.47 -5.75 -6.94
N GLY A 113 -15.00 -5.28 -8.09
CA GLY A 113 -14.13 -6.03 -9.00
C GLY A 113 -12.71 -6.18 -8.45
N SER A 114 -11.73 -5.53 -9.09
CA SER A 114 -10.30 -5.69 -8.81
C SER A 114 -9.94 -5.54 -7.33
N PHE A 115 -10.37 -4.45 -6.69
CA PHE A 115 -10.21 -4.21 -5.26
C PHE A 115 -11.45 -3.51 -4.68
N SER A 116 -11.69 -3.64 -3.38
CA SER A 116 -12.66 -2.77 -2.70
C SER A 116 -12.11 -1.35 -2.55
N LEU A 117 -10.86 -1.23 -2.10
CA LEU A 117 -10.11 0.02 -2.02
C LEU A 117 -8.71 -0.21 -2.61
N HIS A 118 -8.32 0.61 -3.58
CA HIS A 118 -6.98 0.56 -4.17
C HIS A 118 -6.24 1.87 -3.87
N LEU A 119 -5.18 1.79 -3.07
CA LEU A 119 -4.30 2.91 -2.74
C LEU A 119 -2.86 2.48 -3.02
N GLU A 120 -2.36 2.88 -4.18
CA GLU A 120 -0.96 2.71 -4.57
C GLU A 120 -0.30 4.08 -4.67
N GLN A 121 0.66 4.34 -3.78
CA GLN A 121 1.36 5.60 -3.76
C GLN A 121 2.41 5.68 -4.87
N ASN A 122 2.35 6.76 -5.62
CA ASN A 122 3.46 7.21 -6.44
C ASN A 122 4.45 7.99 -5.56
N PRO A 123 5.73 7.59 -5.44
CA PRO A 123 6.69 8.21 -4.51
C PRO A 123 6.92 9.70 -4.72
N ARG A 124 6.53 10.27 -5.88
CA ARG A 124 6.61 11.72 -6.14
C ARG A 124 5.62 12.53 -5.31
N TYR A 125 4.55 11.92 -4.80
CA TYR A 125 3.49 12.59 -4.07
C TYR A 125 3.49 12.12 -2.62
N ALA A 126 3.65 13.07 -1.71
CA ALA A 126 3.66 12.77 -0.29
C ALA A 126 2.23 12.46 0.18
N VAL A 127 2.06 11.28 0.75
CA VAL A 127 0.91 10.93 1.59
C VAL A 127 1.37 11.12 3.04
N ASN A 128 0.51 11.63 3.92
CA ASN A 128 0.90 11.87 5.31
C ASN A 128 0.19 10.88 6.25
N VAL A 129 -1.13 11.03 6.41
CA VAL A 129 -1.93 10.16 7.26
C VAL A 129 -3.04 9.48 6.45
N ILE A 130 -3.16 8.17 6.60
CA ILE A 130 -4.29 7.39 6.09
C ILE A 130 -5.10 6.90 7.29
N HIS A 131 -6.36 7.31 7.38
CA HIS A 131 -7.29 6.94 8.45
C HIS A 131 -8.51 6.22 7.87
N ILE A 132 -8.60 4.91 8.07
CA ILE A 132 -9.72 4.08 7.66
C ILE A 132 -10.45 3.61 8.93
N GLU A 133 -11.70 4.02 9.09
CA GLU A 133 -12.46 3.70 10.30
C GLU A 133 -13.90 3.32 9.99
N ASN A 134 -14.45 2.37 10.76
CA ASN A 134 -15.82 1.91 10.61
C ASN A 134 -16.16 1.56 9.15
N THR A 135 -15.24 0.87 8.48
CA THR A 135 -15.39 0.46 7.09
C THR A 135 -15.75 -1.01 7.03
N THR A 136 -16.72 -1.38 6.18
CA THR A 136 -17.11 -2.77 5.96
C THR A 136 -16.69 -3.21 4.56
N VAL A 137 -15.87 -4.26 4.46
CA VAL A 137 -15.54 -4.93 3.19
C VAL A 137 -16.07 -6.36 3.25
N SER A 138 -17.03 -6.68 2.40
CA SER A 138 -17.75 -7.95 2.52
C SER A 138 -18.06 -8.65 1.21
N ARG A 139 -18.19 -9.98 1.29
CA ARG A 139 -18.56 -10.84 0.16
C ARG A 139 -17.71 -10.54 -1.08
N GLN A 140 -16.43 -10.26 -0.85
CA GLN A 140 -15.47 -10.03 -1.92
C GLN A 140 -15.10 -11.40 -2.51
N GLU A 141 -15.88 -11.81 -3.51
CA GLU A 141 -15.81 -13.15 -4.11
C GLU A 141 -14.99 -13.18 -5.41
N ARG A 142 -14.72 -12.00 -5.98
CA ARG A 142 -13.98 -11.80 -7.23
C ARG A 142 -12.88 -10.76 -7.03
N GLY A 143 -12.02 -10.59 -8.04
CA GLY A 143 -10.93 -9.61 -8.00
C GLY A 143 -9.65 -10.12 -7.34
N ARG A 144 -8.83 -9.17 -6.89
CA ARG A 144 -7.48 -9.38 -6.35
C ARG A 144 -7.42 -9.23 -4.82
N GLY A 145 -8.31 -8.44 -4.21
CA GLY A 145 -8.34 -8.25 -2.76
C GLY A 145 -9.43 -7.30 -2.26
N GLY A 146 -9.56 -7.17 -0.95
CA GLY A 146 -10.38 -6.14 -0.30
C GLY A 146 -9.67 -4.79 -0.33
N LEU A 147 -8.83 -4.52 0.67
CA LEU A 147 -7.98 -3.33 0.70
C LEU A 147 -6.59 -3.67 0.16
N PHE A 148 -6.09 -2.85 -0.76
CA PHE A 148 -4.69 -2.89 -1.18
C PHE A 148 -4.05 -1.53 -0.93
N ILE A 149 -3.01 -1.51 -0.09
CA ILE A 149 -2.33 -0.30 0.34
C ILE A 149 -0.82 -0.48 0.16
N SER A 150 -0.22 0.32 -0.72
CA SER A 150 1.22 0.34 -0.98
C SER A 150 1.77 1.75 -0.78
N LEU A 151 2.65 1.93 0.20
CA LEU A 151 3.16 3.25 0.63
C LEU A 151 4.68 3.26 0.77
N SER A 152 5.30 4.39 0.44
CA SER A 152 6.73 4.66 0.58
C SER A 152 7.07 5.93 1.35
N THR A 153 6.18 6.92 1.38
CA THR A 153 6.36 8.16 2.16
C THR A 153 5.05 8.47 2.87
N TYR A 154 5.01 8.21 4.18
CA TYR A 154 3.83 8.38 5.04
C TYR A 154 4.24 8.44 6.51
N ARG A 155 3.39 9.01 7.36
CA ARG A 155 3.58 9.08 8.82
C ARG A 155 2.79 8.00 9.54
N SER A 156 1.53 7.78 9.16
CA SER A 156 0.64 6.85 9.86
C SER A 156 -0.39 6.22 8.92
N LEU A 157 -0.55 4.90 9.02
CA LEU A 157 -1.65 4.14 8.45
C LEU A 157 -2.46 3.53 9.59
N PHE A 158 -3.67 4.05 9.80
CA PHE A 158 -4.63 3.59 10.80
C PHE A 158 -5.81 2.87 10.14
N ILE A 159 -6.09 1.65 10.59
CA ILE A 159 -7.29 0.89 10.22
C ILE A 159 -7.98 0.43 11.51
N GLY A 160 -9.15 1.01 11.79
CA GLY A 160 -9.83 0.83 13.06
C GLY A 160 -11.30 0.48 12.95
N SER A 161 -11.82 -0.24 13.95
CA SER A 161 -13.27 -0.48 14.14
C SER A 161 -13.99 -1.01 12.87
N SER A 162 -13.27 -1.71 11.99
CA SER A 162 -13.75 -2.10 10.66
C SER A 162 -14.12 -3.58 10.60
N LEU A 163 -15.00 -3.95 9.65
CA LEU A 163 -15.54 -5.30 9.49
C LEU A 163 -15.17 -5.89 8.14
N PHE A 164 -14.54 -7.07 8.16
CA PHE A 164 -14.18 -7.84 6.98
C PHE A 164 -14.86 -9.20 7.06
N PHE A 165 -15.83 -9.47 6.19
CA PHE A 165 -16.69 -10.64 6.34
C PHE A 165 -16.93 -11.38 5.02
N ALA A 166 -16.82 -12.71 5.06
CA ALA A 166 -17.12 -13.60 3.95
C ALA A 166 -16.36 -13.28 2.65
N ASN A 167 -15.12 -12.81 2.76
CA ASN A 167 -14.27 -12.57 1.59
C ASN A 167 -13.55 -13.87 1.19
N THR A 168 -13.51 -14.21 -0.09
CA THR A 168 -12.78 -15.39 -0.62
C THR A 168 -11.45 -15.02 -1.27
N VAL A 169 -11.20 -13.74 -1.45
CA VAL A 169 -9.89 -13.15 -1.78
C VAL A 169 -9.24 -12.57 -0.52
N THR A 170 -7.97 -12.12 -0.63
CA THR A 170 -7.27 -11.49 0.49
C THR A 170 -8.04 -10.28 1.01
N SER A 171 -8.34 -10.21 2.32
CA SER A 171 -9.14 -9.09 2.87
C SER A 171 -8.35 -7.79 2.94
N ILE A 172 -7.09 -7.85 3.39
CA ILE A 172 -6.19 -6.71 3.47
C ILE A 172 -4.79 -7.11 2.98
N GLY A 173 -4.26 -6.39 2.00
CA GLY A 173 -2.86 -6.45 1.55
C GLY A 173 -2.15 -5.11 1.79
N ILE A 174 -1.05 -5.13 2.55
CA ILE A 174 -0.31 -3.94 2.96
C ILE A 174 1.17 -4.10 2.60
N PHE A 175 1.73 -3.12 1.92
CA PHE A 175 3.14 -3.07 1.50
C PHE A 175 3.73 -1.72 1.86
N LEU A 176 4.59 -1.69 2.88
CA LEU A 176 5.09 -0.44 3.46
C LEU A 176 6.61 -0.38 3.40
N LYS A 177 7.11 0.74 2.90
CA LYS A 177 8.54 1.05 2.84
C LYS A 177 8.92 2.21 3.75
N CYS A 178 10.19 2.29 4.08
CA CYS A 178 10.80 3.37 4.82
C CYS A 178 10.83 4.68 4.02
N ASN A 179 10.64 5.80 4.70
CA ASN A 179 10.89 7.11 4.12
C ASN A 179 12.41 7.30 3.90
N ARG A 180 12.84 7.47 2.65
CA ARG A 180 14.26 7.58 2.26
C ARG A 180 14.77 9.01 2.20
N ASP A 181 13.89 10.01 2.28
CA ASP A 181 14.23 11.42 2.06
C ASP A 181 14.65 12.18 3.35
N ASP A 182 14.47 11.60 4.55
CA ASP A 182 14.87 12.20 5.84
C ASP A 182 16.36 11.95 6.17
N VAL A 183 17.28 12.41 5.32
CA VAL A 183 18.71 12.10 5.45
C VAL A 183 19.50 13.03 6.37
N ASP A 184 19.06 14.27 6.66
CA ASP A 184 20.02 15.26 7.21
C ASP A 184 19.66 16.06 8.48
N GLU A 185 18.51 15.87 9.12
CA GLU A 185 18.20 16.62 10.36
C GLU A 185 17.69 15.71 11.49
N GLY A 186 18.27 15.86 12.68
CA GLY A 186 18.18 14.94 13.82
C GLY A 186 16.82 14.76 14.50
N ASN A 187 15.71 14.86 13.77
CA ASN A 187 14.35 14.53 14.24
C ASN A 187 13.69 13.56 13.25
N VAL A 188 14.17 12.33 13.27
CA VAL A 188 13.77 11.30 12.31
C VAL A 188 12.41 10.72 12.71
N MET A 189 11.37 10.99 11.92
CA MET A 189 10.03 10.46 12.14
C MET A 189 9.96 8.98 11.76
N ILE A 190 9.35 8.16 12.63
CA ILE A 190 9.19 6.71 12.44
C ILE A 190 7.75 6.42 11.96
N PRO A 191 7.56 5.89 10.73
CA PRO A 191 6.24 5.56 10.22
C PRO A 191 5.57 4.44 11.03
N SER A 192 4.25 4.48 11.13
CA SER A 192 3.48 3.53 11.93
C SER A 192 2.32 2.89 11.17
N LEU A 193 2.13 1.58 11.39
CA LEU A 193 0.98 0.78 11.00
C LEU A 193 0.16 0.44 12.24
N ILE A 194 -1.11 0.83 12.28
CA ILE A 194 -1.99 0.64 13.44
C ILE A 194 -3.28 -0.06 12.99
N LEU A 195 -3.50 -1.29 13.46
CA LEU A 195 -4.73 -2.05 13.26
C LEU A 195 -5.40 -2.32 14.61
N ILE A 196 -6.52 -1.65 14.90
CA ILE A 196 -7.17 -1.72 16.22
C ILE A 196 -8.68 -1.98 16.14
N GLY A 197 -9.20 -2.92 16.92
CA GLY A 197 -10.65 -3.05 17.09
C GLY A 197 -11.38 -3.60 15.86
N ASN A 198 -10.66 -4.20 14.90
CA ASN A 198 -11.26 -4.73 13.68
C ASN A 198 -11.82 -6.14 13.89
N ARG A 199 -12.81 -6.51 13.09
CA ARG A 199 -13.40 -7.85 13.08
C ARG A 199 -13.27 -8.50 11.71
N PHE A 200 -12.73 -9.71 11.70
CA PHE A 200 -12.54 -10.55 10.53
C PHE A 200 -13.30 -11.86 10.72
N ASP A 201 -14.39 -12.04 9.98
CA ASP A 201 -15.33 -13.14 10.18
C ASP A 201 -15.51 -13.97 8.91
N SER A 202 -15.26 -15.28 9.00
CA SER A 202 -15.59 -16.23 7.94
C SER A 202 -14.92 -15.95 6.59
N ASN A 203 -13.73 -15.32 6.58
CA ASN A 203 -12.97 -15.08 5.36
C ASN A 203 -12.19 -16.32 4.94
N ASN A 204 -12.14 -16.65 3.66
CA ASN A 204 -11.53 -17.86 3.11
C ASN A 204 -10.34 -17.54 2.19
N ASN A 205 -9.39 -16.77 2.72
CA ASN A 205 -8.06 -16.50 2.15
C ASN A 205 -7.19 -15.83 3.22
N PHE A 206 -6.03 -15.28 2.85
CA PHE A 206 -5.30 -14.37 3.73
C PHE A 206 -6.22 -13.25 4.23
N VAL A 207 -6.36 -13.16 5.55
CA VAL A 207 -7.12 -12.08 6.19
C VAL A 207 -6.29 -10.80 6.11
N LEU A 208 -5.05 -10.87 6.58
CA LEU A 208 -4.08 -9.78 6.49
C LEU A 208 -2.76 -10.34 5.97
N HIS A 209 -2.26 -9.74 4.90
CA HIS A 209 -0.89 -9.93 4.45
C HIS A 209 -0.18 -8.57 4.48
N ALA A 210 0.75 -8.40 5.42
CA ALA A 210 1.50 -7.18 5.60
C ALA A 210 2.99 -7.44 5.36
N ARG A 211 3.59 -6.72 4.41
CA ARG A 211 5.04 -6.66 4.22
C ARG A 211 5.53 -5.26 4.58
N ILE A 212 6.35 -5.16 5.62
CA ILE A 212 6.85 -3.89 6.16
C ILE A 212 8.38 -3.89 6.19
N GLU A 213 9.04 -2.77 5.93
CA GLU A 213 10.48 -2.62 6.15
C GLU A 213 10.82 -2.39 7.64
N SER A 214 12.03 -2.75 8.06
CA SER A 214 12.51 -2.77 9.46
C SER A 214 12.75 -1.38 10.09
N CYS A 215 12.03 -0.36 9.65
CA CYS A 215 11.99 0.98 10.24
C CYS A 215 10.56 1.40 10.60
N ILE A 216 9.58 0.51 10.42
CA ILE A 216 8.15 0.79 10.59
C ILE A 216 7.68 0.17 11.90
N ASN A 217 7.05 0.98 12.75
CA ASN A 217 6.35 0.48 13.93
C ASN A 217 5.03 -0.17 13.50
N ALA A 218 4.69 -1.31 14.08
CA ALA A 218 3.43 -1.99 13.78
C ALA A 218 2.71 -2.39 15.06
N ILE A 219 1.45 -1.99 15.19
CA ILE A 219 0.57 -2.33 16.32
C ILE A 219 -0.67 -3.03 15.76
N ILE A 220 -0.86 -4.29 16.15
CA ILE A 220 -2.07 -5.06 15.87
C ILE A 220 -2.71 -5.41 17.19
N HIS A 221 -3.73 -4.64 17.58
CA HIS A 221 -4.25 -4.67 18.94
C HIS A 221 -5.77 -4.83 19.00
N ASN A 222 -6.28 -5.69 19.89
CA ASN A 222 -7.72 -5.81 20.16
C ASN A 222 -8.57 -6.12 18.90
N ASN A 223 -8.08 -6.97 18.01
CA ASN A 223 -8.81 -7.42 16.82
C ASN A 223 -9.40 -8.82 17.03
N ASN A 224 -10.49 -9.12 16.31
CA ASN A 224 -11.18 -10.40 16.36
C ASN A 224 -11.06 -11.15 15.04
N PHE A 225 -10.37 -12.28 15.03
CA PHE A 225 -10.23 -13.20 13.91
C PHE A 225 -11.04 -14.47 14.18
N ILE A 226 -12.22 -14.58 13.57
CA ILE A 226 -13.21 -15.61 13.88
C ILE A 226 -13.53 -16.44 12.63
N ALA A 227 -13.42 -17.76 12.76
CA ALA A 227 -13.85 -18.73 11.74
C ALA A 227 -13.25 -18.52 10.34
N ASN A 228 -12.02 -17.98 10.24
CA ASN A 228 -11.36 -17.76 8.96
C ASN A 228 -10.67 -19.03 8.44
N ASN A 229 -10.51 -19.10 7.12
CA ASN A 229 -9.81 -20.14 6.37
C ASN A 229 -10.40 -21.55 6.49
N GLU A 230 -11.73 -21.66 6.56
CA GLU A 230 -12.46 -22.94 6.61
C GLU A 230 -12.06 -23.91 5.49
N TYR A 231 -11.81 -23.40 4.28
CA TYR A 231 -11.56 -24.22 3.08
C TYR A 231 -10.16 -24.09 2.48
N THR A 232 -9.33 -23.15 2.94
CA THR A 232 -8.02 -22.88 2.33
C THR A 232 -6.89 -23.43 3.18
N LYS A 233 -5.70 -23.57 2.57
CA LYS A 233 -4.46 -23.85 3.29
C LYS A 233 -3.67 -22.57 3.63
N ASN A 234 -4.21 -21.39 3.32
CA ASN A 234 -3.53 -20.13 3.60
C ASN A 234 -3.58 -19.81 5.09
N GLY A 235 -2.76 -18.86 5.53
CA GLY A 235 -2.80 -18.35 6.90
C GLY A 235 -3.85 -17.26 7.08
N ALA A 236 -4.27 -17.00 8.33
CA ALA A 236 -5.11 -15.83 8.60
C ALA A 236 -4.29 -14.55 8.49
N VAL A 237 -3.25 -14.38 9.31
CA VAL A 237 -2.39 -13.20 9.31
C VAL A 237 -0.94 -13.59 9.00
N ALA A 238 -0.31 -12.85 8.08
CA ALA A 238 1.10 -12.94 7.76
C ALA A 238 1.76 -11.56 7.81
N ILE A 239 2.81 -11.44 8.61
CA ILE A 239 3.62 -10.22 8.74
C ILE A 239 5.06 -10.55 8.35
N GLU A 240 5.52 -9.95 7.27
CA GLU A 240 6.87 -10.12 6.74
C GLU A 240 7.66 -8.83 6.90
N ILE A 241 8.79 -8.92 7.60
CA ILE A 241 9.63 -7.76 7.87
C ILE A 241 10.87 -7.81 6.97
N ALA A 242 10.90 -6.91 5.99
CA ALA A 242 12.02 -6.76 5.08
C ALA A 242 13.14 -5.93 5.73
N PRO A 243 14.41 -6.21 5.39
CA PRO A 243 15.54 -5.39 5.82
C PRO A 243 15.45 -3.95 5.31
N ASP A 244 15.82 -3.00 6.18
CA ASP A 244 16.20 -1.64 5.79
C ASP A 244 17.73 -1.43 5.93
N GLU A 245 18.30 -0.62 5.05
CA GLU A 245 19.74 -0.32 4.99
C GLU A 245 20.23 0.53 6.18
N ARG A 246 19.31 1.19 6.90
CA ARG A 246 19.59 2.07 8.05
C ARG A 246 18.73 1.66 9.26
N PRO A 247 19.14 0.65 10.06
CA PRO A 247 18.31 0.16 11.16
C PRO A 247 18.04 1.28 12.19
N LYS A 248 16.77 1.69 12.29
CA LYS A 248 16.26 2.54 13.37
C LYS A 248 15.66 1.65 14.45
N GLU A 249 15.52 2.16 15.69
CA GLU A 249 14.71 1.45 16.69
C GLU A 249 13.27 1.36 16.17
N PHE A 250 12.74 0.16 16.07
CA PHE A 250 11.37 -0.12 15.65
C PHE A 250 10.80 -1.26 16.46
N GLN A 251 9.49 -1.30 16.58
CA GLN A 251 8.80 -2.30 17.39
C GLN A 251 7.56 -2.83 16.68
N VAL A 252 7.41 -4.15 16.72
CA VAL A 252 6.19 -4.85 16.28
C VAL A 252 5.49 -5.41 17.51
N GLU A 253 4.28 -4.95 17.76
CA GLU A 253 3.44 -5.39 18.86
C GLU A 253 2.15 -6.02 18.34
N ILE A 254 1.87 -7.24 18.78
CA ILE A 254 0.63 -7.97 18.49
C ILE A 254 0.01 -8.35 19.82
N SER A 255 -1.04 -7.64 20.22
CA SER A 255 -1.58 -7.76 21.57
C SER A 255 -3.10 -7.79 21.68
N GLU A 256 -3.61 -8.49 22.69
CA GLU A 256 -5.04 -8.51 23.03
C GLU A 256 -5.97 -8.95 21.88
N ASN A 257 -5.47 -9.71 20.89
CA ASN A 257 -6.31 -10.18 19.79
C ASN A 257 -6.97 -11.53 20.14
N LEU A 258 -8.19 -11.71 19.66
CA LEU A 258 -8.92 -12.97 19.72
C LEU A 258 -8.77 -13.74 18.41
N TRP A 259 -8.29 -14.96 18.49
CA TRP A 259 -8.15 -15.90 17.39
C TRP A 259 -9.02 -17.13 17.69
N ALA A 260 -10.22 -17.17 17.13
CA ALA A 260 -11.20 -18.19 17.46
C ALA A 260 -11.62 -19.01 16.23
N LYS A 261 -11.52 -20.34 16.33
CA LYS A 261 -12.02 -21.29 15.32
C LYS A 261 -11.45 -21.07 13.91
N ASN A 262 -10.26 -20.50 13.80
CA ASN A 262 -9.59 -20.36 12.50
C ASN A 262 -8.99 -21.69 12.07
N LYS A 263 -8.98 -21.91 10.76
CA LYS A 263 -8.36 -23.05 10.08
C LYS A 263 -7.26 -22.57 9.14
N GLY A 264 -6.83 -23.41 8.20
CA GLY A 264 -5.70 -23.13 7.30
C GLY A 264 -4.35 -23.46 7.93
N ALA A 265 -3.27 -22.91 7.40
CA ALA A 265 -1.92 -23.29 7.85
C ALA A 265 -1.57 -22.70 9.23
N TRP A 266 -1.98 -21.47 9.53
CA TRP A 266 -1.71 -20.78 10.80
C TRP A 266 -2.72 -19.65 11.09
N CYS A 267 -2.85 -19.26 12.35
CA CYS A 267 -3.50 -17.99 12.72
C CYS A 267 -2.55 -16.82 12.45
N LEU A 268 -1.31 -16.90 12.94
CA LEU A 268 -0.33 -15.82 12.88
C LEU A 268 1.03 -16.34 12.41
N TYR A 269 1.53 -15.78 11.33
CA TYR A 269 2.90 -15.97 10.85
C TYR A 269 3.65 -14.65 10.91
N ILE A 270 4.85 -14.67 11.51
CA ILE A 270 5.71 -13.50 11.59
C ILE A 270 7.14 -13.91 11.28
N ALA A 271 7.76 -13.24 10.31
CA ALA A 271 9.13 -13.51 9.92
C ALA A 271 9.87 -12.22 9.55
N ALA A 272 11.20 -12.28 9.60
CA ALA A 272 12.07 -11.17 9.21
C ALA A 272 13.25 -11.68 8.38
N SER A 273 13.62 -10.94 7.33
CA SER A 273 14.58 -11.40 6.33
C SER A 273 16.05 -10.96 6.55
N ASN A 274 16.47 -10.56 7.76
CA ASN A 274 17.81 -9.98 8.02
C ASN A 274 18.42 -10.42 9.38
N PRO A 275 19.75 -10.30 9.59
CA PRO A 275 20.39 -10.56 10.89
C PRO A 275 20.32 -9.37 11.87
N ASN A 276 19.56 -8.31 11.58
CA ASN A 276 19.34 -7.21 12.53
C ASN A 276 18.41 -7.67 13.66
N PRO A 277 18.72 -7.37 14.94
CA PRO A 277 17.87 -7.73 16.06
C PRO A 277 16.55 -6.95 16.04
N LEU A 278 15.50 -7.59 15.54
CA LEU A 278 14.13 -7.08 15.50
C LEU A 278 13.45 -7.23 16.87
N ASN A 279 13.11 -6.18 17.61
CA ASN A 279 12.37 -6.39 18.85
C ASN A 279 10.87 -6.46 18.59
N GLY A 280 10.26 -7.62 18.79
CA GLY A 280 8.82 -7.81 18.66
C GLY A 280 8.19 -8.51 19.86
N SER A 281 6.91 -8.26 20.09
CA SER A 281 6.16 -8.90 21.17
C SER A 281 4.80 -9.40 20.70
N VAL A 282 4.46 -10.62 21.15
CA VAL A 282 3.14 -11.23 21.01
C VAL A 282 2.64 -11.53 22.42
N HIS A 283 1.67 -10.78 22.90
CA HIS A 283 1.23 -10.88 24.31
C HIS A 283 -0.25 -10.57 24.52
N GLY A 284 -0.88 -11.14 25.54
CA GLY A 284 -2.30 -10.91 25.82
C GLY A 284 -3.28 -11.49 24.79
N ASN A 285 -2.80 -12.26 23.80
CA ASN A 285 -3.66 -12.83 22.77
C ASN A 285 -4.32 -14.11 23.26
N LYS A 286 -5.52 -14.38 22.73
CA LYS A 286 -6.29 -15.59 23.03
C LYS A 286 -6.52 -16.41 21.76
N PHE A 287 -5.96 -17.62 21.71
CA PHE A 287 -6.14 -18.59 20.66
C PHE A 287 -7.06 -19.71 21.16
N GLU A 288 -8.29 -19.78 20.65
CA GLU A 288 -9.26 -20.77 21.11
C GLU A 288 -9.96 -21.56 20.00
N GLY A 289 -9.94 -22.88 20.14
CA GLY A 289 -10.63 -23.78 19.24
C GLY A 289 -10.18 -23.70 17.78
N ASN A 290 -8.97 -23.18 17.51
CA ASN A 290 -8.39 -23.20 16.18
C ASN A 290 -8.00 -24.64 15.79
N GLU A 291 -7.97 -24.89 14.48
CA GLU A 291 -7.65 -26.18 13.84
C GLU A 291 -6.65 -26.00 12.70
N ASN A 292 -5.52 -25.32 12.98
CA ASN A 292 -4.47 -25.09 12.01
C ASN A 292 -3.64 -26.35 11.68
N LEU A 293 -3.24 -26.46 10.42
CA LEU A 293 -2.45 -27.60 9.90
C LEU A 293 -1.02 -27.64 10.44
N ARG A 294 -0.43 -26.45 10.65
CA ARG A 294 0.94 -26.31 11.15
C ARG A 294 0.92 -25.93 12.62
N GLY A 295 0.57 -24.69 12.93
CA GLY A 295 0.26 -24.28 14.29
C GLY A 295 -0.37 -22.89 14.37
N SER A 296 -0.93 -22.56 15.53
CA SER A 296 -1.57 -21.26 15.78
C SER A 296 -0.60 -20.10 15.48
N VAL A 297 0.62 -20.16 16.02
CA VAL A 297 1.66 -19.14 15.81
C VAL A 297 2.90 -19.77 15.19
N ILE A 298 3.38 -19.18 14.10
CA ILE A 298 4.65 -19.54 13.46
C ILE A 298 5.59 -18.34 13.51
N VAL A 299 6.80 -18.57 14.01
CA VAL A 299 7.83 -17.53 14.15
C VAL A 299 9.06 -17.88 13.31
N GLY A 300 9.34 -17.02 12.33
CA GLY A 300 10.51 -17.10 11.46
C GLY A 300 11.71 -16.26 11.92
N SER A 301 11.64 -15.58 13.06
CA SER A 301 12.74 -14.73 13.59
C SER A 301 12.95 -14.89 15.11
N PRO A 302 14.21 -14.93 15.58
CA PRO A 302 14.51 -15.17 17.00
C PRO A 302 14.17 -14.05 17.97
N HIS A 303 13.93 -12.85 17.47
CA HIS A 303 13.89 -11.65 18.30
C HIS A 303 12.48 -11.27 18.75
N PHE A 304 11.55 -12.21 18.67
CA PHE A 304 10.20 -12.08 19.23
C PHE A 304 10.11 -12.64 20.65
N ARG A 305 9.27 -11.99 21.47
CA ARG A 305 8.84 -12.52 22.76
C ARG A 305 7.37 -12.91 22.68
N ILE A 306 7.07 -14.16 23.02
CA ILE A 306 5.70 -14.67 23.05
C ILE A 306 5.35 -14.93 24.51
N ASN A 307 4.72 -13.99 25.20
CA ASN A 307 4.45 -14.14 26.62
C ASN A 307 3.01 -13.76 26.96
N ASN A 308 2.47 -14.28 28.06
CA ASN A 308 1.14 -13.89 28.55
C ASN A 308 -0.01 -14.13 27.56
N ASN A 309 0.09 -15.15 26.70
CA ASN A 309 -0.99 -15.55 25.80
C ASN A 309 -1.74 -16.78 26.34
N GLU A 310 -3.00 -16.94 25.94
CA GLU A 310 -3.82 -18.14 26.19
C GLU A 310 -3.98 -18.95 24.90
N PHE A 311 -3.40 -20.15 24.87
CA PHE A 311 -3.62 -21.15 23.83
C PHE A 311 -4.55 -22.23 24.35
N ASN A 312 -5.67 -22.44 23.67
CA ASN A 312 -6.68 -23.44 24.00
C ASN A 312 -7.22 -24.11 22.74
N ASN A 313 -6.30 -24.68 21.95
CA ASN A 313 -6.59 -25.35 20.69
C ASN A 313 -6.43 -26.87 20.86
N ARG A 314 -7.50 -27.55 21.27
CA ARG A 314 -7.43 -28.98 21.62
C ARG A 314 -7.21 -29.90 20.42
N LEU A 315 -7.61 -29.45 19.23
CA LEU A 315 -7.55 -30.21 18.00
C LEU A 315 -6.29 -29.92 17.18
N GLU A 316 -5.59 -28.81 17.48
CA GLU A 316 -4.30 -28.50 16.85
C GLU A 316 -3.19 -29.41 17.33
N LYS A 317 -2.32 -29.75 16.37
CA LYS A 317 -1.11 -30.51 16.64
C LYS A 317 -0.08 -29.66 17.40
N PHE A 318 0.12 -28.43 16.96
CA PHE A 318 1.05 -27.49 17.58
C PHE A 318 0.39 -26.12 17.78
N ASP A 319 0.60 -25.50 18.94
CA ASP A 319 0.22 -24.10 19.18
C ASP A 319 1.30 -23.14 18.70
N LEU A 320 2.57 -23.55 18.81
CA LEU A 320 3.73 -22.75 18.44
C LEU A 320 4.70 -23.56 17.58
N GLU A 321 5.15 -22.94 16.49
CA GLU A 321 6.17 -23.46 15.60
C GLU A 321 7.29 -22.42 15.40
N VAL A 322 8.55 -22.88 15.46
CA VAL A 322 9.74 -22.04 15.21
C VAL A 322 10.46 -22.48 13.93
N GLU A 323 10.77 -21.54 13.04
CA GLU A 323 11.37 -21.81 11.72
C GLU A 323 12.80 -21.27 11.53
N PHE A 324 13.39 -20.62 12.53
CA PHE A 324 14.77 -20.14 12.48
C PHE A 324 15.72 -21.06 13.25
N LEU A 325 17.02 -20.98 12.96
CA LEU A 325 18.08 -21.65 13.72
C LEU A 325 18.89 -20.62 14.51
N GLN A 326 18.87 -20.71 15.83
CA GLN A 326 19.71 -19.87 16.70
C GLN A 326 20.12 -20.64 17.97
N SER A 327 21.23 -20.23 18.59
CA SER A 327 21.74 -20.78 19.85
C SER A 327 20.88 -20.38 21.05
N ASP A 328 20.39 -19.13 21.09
CA ASP A 328 19.59 -18.62 22.19
C ASP A 328 18.11 -19.03 22.00
N PRO A 329 17.46 -19.58 23.04
CA PRO A 329 16.06 -19.99 22.92
C PRO A 329 15.10 -18.80 22.78
N LEU A 330 14.08 -18.94 21.94
CA LEU A 330 12.93 -18.02 21.89
C LEU A 330 12.25 -17.96 23.25
N ASP A 331 11.95 -16.76 23.75
CA ASP A 331 11.19 -16.61 24.99
C ASP A 331 9.69 -16.82 24.74
N ALA A 332 9.19 -17.98 25.15
CA ALA A 332 7.77 -18.33 25.17
C ALA A 332 7.25 -18.61 26.59
N THR A 333 7.82 -17.92 27.60
CA THR A 333 7.43 -18.06 29.01
C THR A 333 6.08 -17.41 29.32
N LYS A 334 5.48 -17.76 30.46
CA LYS A 334 4.23 -17.16 30.96
C LYS A 334 3.01 -17.28 30.04
N ASN A 335 3.00 -18.26 29.14
CA ASN A 335 1.80 -18.60 28.37
C ASN A 335 1.02 -19.71 29.06
N TYR A 336 -0.29 -19.71 28.89
CA TYR A 336 -1.14 -20.85 29.18
C TYR A 336 -1.33 -21.68 27.91
N TRP A 337 -1.01 -22.97 27.96
CA TRP A 337 -0.98 -23.87 26.79
C TRP A 337 -2.16 -24.85 26.75
N GLY A 338 -3.27 -24.51 27.40
CA GLY A 338 -4.49 -25.31 27.40
C GLY A 338 -4.45 -26.57 28.27
N GLN A 339 -3.27 -26.89 28.82
CA GLN A 339 -2.99 -28.04 29.68
C GLN A 339 -2.09 -27.61 30.85
N GLU A 340 -2.10 -28.39 31.93
CA GLU A 340 -1.27 -28.13 33.12
C GLU A 340 -0.05 -29.06 33.22
N ASP A 341 -0.06 -30.17 32.49
CA ASP A 341 1.03 -31.16 32.49
C ASP A 341 2.18 -30.75 31.57
N SER A 342 3.41 -30.69 32.10
CA SER A 342 4.58 -30.18 31.38
C SER A 342 4.98 -31.05 30.19
N GLU A 343 4.88 -32.38 30.29
CA GLU A 343 5.20 -33.29 29.18
C GLU A 343 4.25 -33.11 28.00
N SER A 344 2.97 -32.89 28.29
CA SER A 344 1.94 -32.68 27.29
C SER A 344 2.04 -31.30 26.63
N ILE A 345 2.45 -30.27 27.39
CA ILE A 345 2.72 -28.93 26.85
C ILE A 345 3.88 -28.94 25.85
N VAL A 346 4.98 -29.63 26.16
CA VAL A 346 6.14 -29.70 25.26
C VAL A 346 5.77 -30.30 23.89
N LYS A 347 4.82 -31.24 23.85
CA LYS A 347 4.35 -31.86 22.59
C LYS A 347 3.55 -30.90 21.71
N ARG A 348 3.04 -29.79 22.25
CA ARG A 348 2.29 -28.75 21.53
C ARG A 348 3.21 -27.71 20.90
N ILE A 349 4.52 -27.83 21.05
CA ILE A 349 5.50 -26.88 20.53
C ILE A 349 6.43 -27.61 19.58
N LEU A 350 6.52 -27.13 18.34
CA LEU A 350 7.44 -27.66 17.34
C LEU A 350 8.74 -26.84 17.34
N ASP A 351 9.75 -27.36 18.00
CA ASP A 351 11.05 -26.70 18.21
C ASP A 351 12.25 -27.65 18.00
N GLY A 352 13.46 -27.12 18.27
CA GLY A 352 14.75 -27.79 18.20
C GLY A 352 14.88 -29.11 18.98
N ARG A 353 14.01 -29.36 19.98
CA ARG A 353 14.01 -30.62 20.75
C ARG A 353 13.42 -31.76 19.93
N THR A 354 12.36 -31.45 19.17
CA THR A 354 11.67 -32.38 18.29
C THR A 354 12.31 -32.47 16.91
N ASP A 355 12.84 -31.36 16.39
CA ASP A 355 13.42 -31.24 15.06
C ASP A 355 14.67 -30.35 15.12
N ARG A 356 15.85 -30.95 14.96
CA ARG A 356 17.15 -30.26 15.06
C ARG A 356 17.37 -29.18 14.00
N SER A 357 16.52 -29.10 12.98
CA SER A 357 16.56 -28.02 11.99
C SER A 357 15.90 -26.72 12.47
N ARG A 358 15.41 -26.69 13.71
CA ARG A 358 14.70 -25.55 14.32
C ARG A 358 15.37 -25.03 15.58
N GLY A 359 15.06 -23.79 15.92
CA GLY A 359 15.50 -23.10 17.12
C GLY A 359 14.84 -23.66 18.38
N LEU A 360 15.47 -23.47 19.53
CA LEU A 360 14.94 -23.90 20.82
C LEU A 360 13.92 -22.90 21.34
N VAL A 361 12.96 -23.38 22.13
CA VAL A 361 11.99 -22.52 22.84
C VAL A 361 12.16 -22.66 24.35
N ARG A 362 12.23 -21.52 25.05
CA ARG A 362 12.15 -21.46 26.52
C ARG A 362 10.69 -21.31 26.94
N ILE A 363 10.20 -22.26 27.74
CA ILE A 363 8.84 -22.23 28.29
C ILE A 363 8.87 -22.23 29.81
N ASP A 364 7.92 -21.51 30.40
CA ASP A 364 7.57 -21.52 31.82
C ASP A 364 6.05 -21.34 31.91
N PRO A 365 5.26 -22.43 31.79
CA PRO A 365 3.81 -22.36 31.66
C PRO A 365 3.10 -21.81 32.90
N ILE A 366 2.05 -21.03 32.70
CA ILE A 366 1.15 -20.60 33.78
C ILE A 366 -0.14 -21.43 33.79
N SER A 367 -0.74 -21.59 34.96
CA SER A 367 -2.05 -22.25 35.09
C SER A 367 -3.18 -21.34 34.60
N ARG A 368 -4.31 -21.92 34.21
CA ARG A 368 -5.48 -21.16 33.72
C ARG A 368 -5.95 -20.07 34.69
N LYS A 369 -5.95 -20.36 36.00
CA LYS A 369 -6.28 -19.38 37.05
C LYS A 369 -5.28 -18.23 37.09
N ARG A 370 -3.99 -18.48 36.87
CA ARG A 370 -2.95 -17.44 36.82
C ARG A 370 -2.99 -16.63 35.52
N ALA A 371 -3.34 -17.24 34.38
CA ALA A 371 -3.58 -16.50 33.15
C ALA A 371 -4.73 -15.49 33.29
N ALA A 372 -5.84 -15.91 33.92
CA ALA A 372 -6.97 -15.02 34.20
C ALA A 372 -6.67 -13.90 35.22
N ILE A 373 -5.70 -14.11 36.14
CA ILE A 373 -5.30 -13.12 37.16
C ILE A 373 -4.18 -12.19 36.63
N SER A 374 -3.24 -12.70 35.84
CA SER A 374 -2.11 -11.96 35.26
C SER A 374 -2.51 -10.99 34.15
N ALA A 375 -3.73 -11.12 33.61
CA ALA A 375 -4.27 -10.23 32.60
C ALA A 375 -4.58 -8.81 33.13
N ASN A 376 -4.58 -8.57 34.46
CA ASN A 376 -5.04 -7.30 35.06
C ASN A 376 -4.27 -6.85 36.34
N ASP A 377 -3.06 -7.34 36.61
CA ASP A 377 -2.31 -6.95 37.83
C ASP A 377 -1.26 -5.87 37.53
N CYS A 378 -1.58 -4.61 37.86
CA CYS A 378 -0.68 -3.46 37.73
C CYS A 378 -0.38 -2.80 39.08
N THR A 379 -0.42 -3.57 40.17
CA THR A 379 -0.25 -3.04 41.52
C THR A 379 1.10 -2.36 41.75
N ALA A 380 2.18 -2.79 41.06
CA ALA A 380 3.49 -2.14 41.17
C ALA A 380 3.59 -0.82 40.39
N LEU A 381 2.65 -0.55 39.48
CA LEU A 381 2.54 0.69 38.70
C LEU A 381 1.32 1.52 39.12
N SER A 382 0.94 1.45 40.40
CA SER A 382 -0.19 2.21 40.97
C SER A 382 -1.50 2.05 40.17
N ASN A 383 -1.73 0.87 39.58
CA ASN A 383 -2.85 0.61 38.68
C ASN A 383 -2.98 1.67 37.57
N CYS A 384 -1.87 1.99 36.91
CA CYS A 384 -1.80 2.95 35.81
C CYS A 384 -2.27 4.36 36.19
N SER A 385 -2.10 4.74 37.46
CA SER A 385 -2.47 6.04 38.01
C SER A 385 -3.90 6.49 37.69
N SER A 386 -4.80 5.55 37.36
CA SER A 386 -6.14 5.80 36.81
C SER A 386 -6.19 6.58 35.48
N ASN A 387 -5.07 6.76 34.80
CA ASN A 387 -4.94 7.43 33.50
C ASN A 387 -4.49 6.46 32.40
N GLY A 388 -4.85 5.19 32.55
CA GLY A 388 -4.49 4.13 31.65
C GLY A 388 -5.14 2.81 32.07
N LYS A 389 -5.05 1.83 31.17
CA LYS A 389 -5.58 0.49 31.38
C LYS A 389 -4.43 -0.47 31.67
N CYS A 390 -4.65 -1.34 32.65
CA CYS A 390 -3.76 -2.46 32.88
C CYS A 390 -3.94 -3.47 31.75
N VAL A 391 -2.87 -3.73 31.00
CA VAL A 391 -2.88 -4.64 29.84
C VAL A 391 -2.00 -5.86 30.06
N GLY A 392 -1.47 -6.02 31.26
CA GLY A 392 -0.61 -7.14 31.62
C GLY A 392 -0.02 -6.96 33.01
N HIS A 393 0.83 -7.90 33.44
CA HIS A 393 1.47 -7.81 34.75
C HIS A 393 2.44 -6.63 34.80
N ASN A 394 2.07 -5.59 35.54
CA ASN A 394 2.78 -4.31 35.63
C ASN A 394 3.08 -3.71 34.25
N GLN A 395 2.06 -3.69 33.39
CA GLN A 395 2.14 -3.03 32.10
C GLN A 395 0.90 -2.17 31.88
N CYS A 396 1.11 -0.87 31.70
CA CYS A 396 0.06 0.11 31.53
C CYS A 396 0.00 0.61 30.10
N LEU A 397 -1.21 0.60 29.53
CA LEU A 397 -1.54 1.32 28.32
C LEU A 397 -2.16 2.67 28.73
N CYS A 398 -1.44 3.77 28.51
CA CYS A 398 -1.91 5.07 28.93
C CYS A 398 -3.04 5.59 28.05
N ASP A 399 -4.01 6.26 28.68
CA ASP A 399 -5.06 6.97 27.99
C ASP A 399 -4.46 8.14 27.20
N ALA A 400 -5.15 8.56 26.14
CA ALA A 400 -4.68 9.63 25.27
C ALA A 400 -4.35 10.90 26.08
N GLY A 401 -3.14 11.43 25.87
CA GLY A 401 -2.64 12.59 26.60
C GLY A 401 -1.96 12.27 27.94
N PHE A 402 -1.72 11.00 28.23
CA PHE A 402 -0.90 10.55 29.35
C PHE A 402 0.27 9.67 28.88
N GLY A 403 1.28 9.52 29.71
CA GLY A 403 2.47 8.71 29.42
C GLY A 403 3.31 8.45 30.67
N GLY A 404 4.47 7.81 30.47
CA GLY A 404 5.25 7.24 31.57
C GLY A 404 4.81 5.80 31.88
N GLU A 405 5.64 5.06 32.62
CA GLU A 405 5.41 3.63 32.88
C GLU A 405 4.12 3.37 33.68
N ASP A 406 3.71 4.31 34.54
CA ASP A 406 2.50 4.26 35.36
C ASP A 406 1.40 5.23 34.90
N CYS A 407 1.54 5.84 33.72
CA CYS A 407 0.62 6.85 33.17
C CYS A 407 0.40 8.11 34.03
N SER A 408 1.34 8.42 34.93
CA SER A 408 1.27 9.62 35.76
C SER A 408 1.66 10.91 35.04
N ARG A 409 2.37 10.82 33.91
CA ARG A 409 2.92 12.00 33.20
C ARG A 409 1.92 12.50 32.15
N VAL A 410 1.57 13.78 32.22
CA VAL A 410 0.79 14.45 31.17
C VAL A 410 1.60 14.52 29.87
N SER A 411 0.94 14.27 28.74
CA SER A 411 1.51 14.22 27.39
C SER A 411 0.63 15.01 26.42
N CYS A 412 1.26 15.68 25.46
CA CYS A 412 0.59 16.32 24.32
C CYS A 412 1.15 15.78 23.00
N ALA A 413 1.59 14.51 23.00
CA ALA A 413 2.20 13.88 21.83
C ALA A 413 1.27 13.87 20.61
N SER A 414 -0.06 13.76 20.82
CA SER A 414 -1.06 13.84 19.75
C SER A 414 -1.18 15.23 19.13
N LEU A 415 -0.67 16.28 19.79
CA LEU A 415 -0.67 17.67 19.35
C LEU A 415 0.76 18.18 19.11
N ASN A 416 1.63 17.31 18.59
CA ASN A 416 3.03 17.63 18.27
C ASN A 416 3.79 18.36 19.40
N ASN A 417 3.48 18.04 20.66
CA ASN A 417 4.03 18.73 21.84
C ASN A 417 3.90 20.26 21.76
N CYS A 418 2.73 20.73 21.34
CA CYS A 418 2.39 22.17 21.25
C CYS A 418 3.29 22.94 20.27
N SER A 419 3.80 22.25 19.24
CA SER A 419 4.62 22.79 18.14
C SER A 419 5.77 23.69 18.60
N THR A 420 6.28 23.50 19.83
CA THR A 420 7.25 24.38 20.52
C THR A 420 6.80 25.83 20.77
N ASN A 421 5.57 26.16 20.36
CA ASN A 421 4.94 27.48 20.50
C ASN A 421 3.89 27.50 21.61
N GLY A 422 4.00 26.57 22.56
CA GLY A 422 3.13 26.48 23.72
C GLY A 422 3.65 25.44 24.71
N TYR A 423 2.87 25.23 25.77
CA TYR A 423 3.18 24.27 26.83
C TYR A 423 2.01 23.34 27.06
N CYS A 424 2.30 22.06 27.29
CA CYS A 424 1.29 21.06 27.60
C CYS A 424 0.80 21.27 29.04
N ILE A 425 -0.47 21.64 29.22
CA ILE A 425 -1.05 21.97 30.53
C ILE A 425 -2.02 20.92 31.04
N ALA A 426 -2.57 20.11 30.15
CA ALA A 426 -3.41 18.96 30.47
C ALA A 426 -3.28 17.91 29.33
N PRO A 427 -3.82 16.69 29.51
CA PRO A 427 -3.76 15.64 28.50
C PRO A 427 -4.27 16.12 27.15
N ASN A 428 -3.40 16.14 26.13
CA ASN A 428 -3.69 16.68 24.81
C ASN A 428 -4.34 18.08 24.86
N LEU A 429 -3.88 18.94 25.75
CA LEU A 429 -4.29 20.34 25.82
C LEU A 429 -3.06 21.22 25.91
N CYS A 430 -2.83 21.98 24.84
CA CYS A 430 -1.76 22.96 24.78
C CYS A 430 -2.26 24.33 25.24
N GLN A 431 -1.44 25.00 26.05
CA GLN A 431 -1.52 26.43 26.25
C GLN A 431 -0.55 27.09 25.28
N CYS A 432 -1.08 27.72 24.24
CA CYS A 432 -0.26 28.41 23.25
C CYS A 432 0.34 29.69 23.81
N ASN A 433 1.55 29.99 23.34
CA ASN A 433 2.21 31.26 23.57
C ASN A 433 1.44 32.36 22.82
N ASP A 434 1.48 33.59 23.35
CA ASP A 434 0.77 34.72 22.76
C ASP A 434 1.07 34.88 21.26
N GLY A 435 0.00 34.95 20.46
CA GLY A 435 0.08 35.05 19.02
C GLY A 435 0.08 33.70 18.28
N TRP A 436 0.11 32.57 18.99
CA TRP A 436 -0.05 31.24 18.39
C TRP A 436 -1.41 30.64 18.73
N PHE A 437 -1.98 29.92 17.78
CA PHE A 437 -3.36 29.44 17.78
C PHE A 437 -3.43 28.01 17.24
N GLU A 438 -4.64 27.47 17.28
CA GLU A 438 -4.97 26.05 17.06
C GLU A 438 -4.55 25.15 18.23
N ASP A 439 -5.10 23.95 18.27
CA ASP A 439 -4.96 23.02 19.39
C ASP A 439 -3.49 22.61 19.63
N ASP A 440 -2.66 22.60 18.58
CA ASP A 440 -1.24 22.27 18.66
C ASP A 440 -0.30 23.48 18.61
N CYS A 441 -0.82 24.71 18.68
CA CYS A 441 -0.05 25.96 18.61
C CYS A 441 0.79 26.12 17.33
N SER A 442 0.43 25.45 16.24
CA SER A 442 1.16 25.52 14.98
C SER A 442 0.90 26.81 14.19
N LYS A 443 -0.20 27.52 14.45
CA LYS A 443 -0.65 28.63 13.61
C LYS A 443 -0.29 29.99 14.22
N PRO A 444 0.54 30.82 13.56
CA PRO A 444 0.78 32.18 14.00
C PRO A 444 -0.39 33.11 13.64
N SER A 445 -0.66 34.14 14.45
CA SER A 445 -1.57 35.23 14.10
C SER A 445 -0.88 36.28 13.24
N CYS A 446 -1.61 36.70 12.21
CA CYS A 446 -1.28 37.80 11.35
C CYS A 446 -2.34 38.92 11.41
N ASP A 447 -3.08 39.04 12.52
CA ASP A 447 -4.17 40.01 12.64
C ASP A 447 -3.69 41.46 12.51
N ARG A 448 -2.45 41.76 12.96
CA ARG A 448 -1.87 43.11 12.84
C ARG A 448 -1.44 43.45 11.41
N VAL A 449 -1.37 42.45 10.53
CA VAL A 449 -1.10 42.60 9.09
C VAL A 449 -2.29 42.12 8.27
N ALA A 450 -3.50 42.33 8.80
CA ALA A 450 -4.76 42.04 8.11
C ALA A 450 -4.83 40.63 7.49
N ASN A 451 -4.21 39.64 8.13
CA ASN A 451 -4.10 38.27 7.64
C ASN A 451 -3.61 38.20 6.19
N CYS A 452 -2.52 38.93 5.92
CA CYS A 452 -1.89 39.04 4.61
C CYS A 452 -2.84 39.51 3.50
N SER A 453 -3.90 40.23 3.90
CA SER A 453 -4.93 40.79 3.01
C SER A 453 -5.55 39.79 2.02
N GLY A 454 -5.41 38.49 2.28
CA GLY A 454 -5.81 37.41 1.37
C GLY A 454 -4.91 37.21 0.14
N HIS A 455 -3.72 37.79 0.11
CA HIS A 455 -2.78 37.80 -1.02
C HIS A 455 -1.36 37.37 -0.62
N GLY A 456 -1.27 36.52 0.40
CA GLY A 456 -0.03 35.98 0.91
C GLY A 456 -0.26 34.99 2.04
N GLN A 457 0.80 34.30 2.44
CA GLN A 457 0.79 33.32 3.50
C GLN A 457 1.33 33.91 4.81
N CYS A 458 0.63 33.68 5.91
CA CYS A 458 1.11 34.03 7.25
C CYS A 458 2.18 33.00 7.65
N VAL A 459 3.45 33.40 7.57
CA VAL A 459 4.60 32.49 7.78
C VAL A 459 5.18 32.59 9.19
N SER A 460 4.91 33.69 9.89
CA SER A 460 5.30 33.94 11.28
C SER A 460 4.38 35.00 11.88
N LEU A 461 4.53 35.30 13.17
CA LEU A 461 3.71 36.29 13.89
C LEU A 461 3.72 37.64 13.17
N ASN A 462 2.60 37.99 12.55
CA ASN A 462 2.41 39.21 11.77
C ASN A 462 3.42 39.38 10.62
N GLU A 463 3.88 38.27 10.05
CA GLU A 463 4.77 38.26 8.90
C GLU A 463 4.09 37.54 7.74
N CYS A 464 4.04 38.22 6.60
CA CYS A 464 3.39 37.74 5.40
C CYS A 464 4.40 37.48 4.29
N LEU A 465 4.29 36.31 3.68
CA LEU A 465 4.90 36.01 2.41
C LEU A 465 3.90 36.30 1.30
N CYS A 466 4.09 37.38 0.54
CA CYS A 466 3.13 37.80 -0.48
C CYS A 466 3.19 36.98 -1.76
N ASP A 467 2.03 36.80 -2.38
CA ASP A 467 1.91 36.21 -3.70
C ASP A 467 2.57 37.10 -4.76
N SER A 468 3.00 36.53 -5.88
CA SER A 468 3.84 37.19 -6.90
C SER A 468 3.28 38.46 -7.56
N LEU A 469 2.01 38.78 -7.32
CA LEU A 469 1.31 39.98 -7.82
C LEU A 469 0.99 41.00 -6.73
N TYR A 470 1.41 40.76 -5.50
CA TYR A 470 1.10 41.56 -4.35
C TYR A 470 2.36 41.81 -3.51
N GLN A 471 2.40 42.96 -2.86
CA GLN A 471 3.52 43.40 -2.06
C GLN A 471 3.04 44.21 -0.85
N GLY A 472 4.00 44.67 -0.07
CA GLY A 472 3.74 45.39 1.17
C GLY A 472 3.63 44.45 2.37
N VAL A 473 3.71 45.02 3.56
CA VAL A 473 3.83 44.30 4.85
C VAL A 473 2.65 43.36 5.13
N ASN A 474 1.50 43.63 4.53
CA ASN A 474 0.27 42.85 4.62
C ASN A 474 -0.22 42.32 3.26
N CYS A 475 0.60 42.37 2.21
CA CYS A 475 0.22 41.97 0.84
C CYS A 475 -1.02 42.67 0.27
N SER A 476 -1.40 43.84 0.81
CA SER A 476 -2.57 44.58 0.32
C SER A 476 -2.31 45.36 -0.96
N GLU A 477 -1.03 45.56 -1.31
CA GLU A 477 -0.66 46.41 -2.43
C GLU A 477 -0.49 45.55 -3.69
N PRO A 478 -1.35 45.70 -4.70
CA PRO A 478 -1.12 45.06 -5.99
C PRO A 478 0.14 45.65 -6.60
N THR A 479 1.08 44.81 -6.98
CA THR A 479 2.29 45.26 -7.66
C THR A 479 1.92 45.75 -9.06
N THR A 480 2.06 47.05 -9.29
CA THR A 480 2.02 47.63 -10.65
C THR A 480 3.38 47.52 -11.33
N ASN A 481 4.44 47.26 -10.58
CA ASN A 481 5.79 47.29 -11.10
C ASN A 481 6.18 45.98 -11.79
N CYS A 482 6.18 46.03 -13.13
CA CYS A 482 6.67 44.94 -13.97
C CYS A 482 8.14 44.55 -13.78
N SER A 483 8.95 45.31 -13.02
CA SER A 483 10.32 44.92 -12.64
C SER A 483 10.36 43.72 -11.69
N ILE A 484 9.29 43.44 -10.95
CA ILE A 484 9.21 42.31 -10.02
C ILE A 484 8.79 41.03 -10.76
N THR A 485 7.85 41.14 -11.70
CA THR A 485 7.33 40.00 -12.49
C THR A 485 8.05 39.79 -13.82
N GLY A 486 8.92 40.71 -14.23
CA GLY A 486 9.71 40.66 -15.46
C GLY A 486 8.88 40.57 -16.75
N CYS A 487 7.60 41.00 -16.73
CA CYS A 487 6.65 40.79 -17.83
C CYS A 487 6.61 39.32 -18.33
N ASN A 488 6.80 38.36 -17.41
CA ASN A 488 6.94 36.93 -17.71
C ASN A 488 7.98 36.62 -18.81
N ASN A 489 8.97 37.50 -19.03
CA ASN A 489 9.95 37.41 -20.12
C ASN A 489 9.34 37.42 -21.53
N HIS A 490 8.12 37.92 -21.69
CA HIS A 490 7.38 37.98 -22.96
C HIS A 490 6.96 39.41 -23.33
N GLY A 491 7.64 40.38 -22.74
CA GLY A 491 7.39 41.80 -22.90
C GLY A 491 8.51 42.61 -22.30
N SER A 492 8.53 43.88 -22.63
CA SER A 492 9.45 44.84 -22.03
C SER A 492 8.71 45.67 -20.99
N CYS A 493 9.29 45.76 -19.80
CA CYS A 493 8.79 46.63 -18.75
C CYS A 493 9.19 48.08 -19.08
N VAL A 494 8.21 48.91 -19.45
CA VAL A 494 8.43 50.31 -19.82
C VAL A 494 7.53 51.19 -18.96
N SER A 495 8.14 52.07 -18.19
CA SER A 495 7.41 53.01 -17.30
C SER A 495 6.41 52.35 -16.34
N GLY A 496 6.72 51.14 -15.87
CA GLY A 496 5.88 50.39 -14.93
C GLY A 496 4.77 49.58 -15.60
N GLU A 497 4.65 49.59 -16.93
CA GLU A 497 3.70 48.76 -17.66
C GLU A 497 4.42 47.76 -18.56
N CYS A 498 3.84 46.57 -18.71
CA CYS A 498 4.36 45.58 -19.64
C CYS A 498 3.88 45.86 -21.05
N ILE A 499 4.81 46.19 -21.92
CA ILE A 499 4.58 46.21 -23.37
C ILE A 499 4.87 44.81 -23.89
N CYS A 500 3.82 44.07 -24.21
CA CYS A 500 3.92 42.68 -24.65
C CYS A 500 4.48 42.55 -26.06
N GLU A 501 5.33 41.56 -26.24
CA GLU A 501 5.80 41.16 -27.55
C GLU A 501 4.63 40.61 -28.39
N SER A 502 4.74 40.74 -29.71
CA SER A 502 3.69 40.32 -30.65
C SER A 502 3.24 38.89 -30.38
N GLY A 503 1.93 38.73 -30.14
CA GLY A 503 1.33 37.43 -29.85
C GLY A 503 1.32 37.04 -28.37
N TRP A 504 1.63 37.96 -27.47
CA TRP A 504 1.34 37.89 -26.04
C TRP A 504 0.36 38.99 -25.62
N THR A 505 -0.48 38.72 -24.64
CA THR A 505 -1.58 39.59 -24.21
C THR A 505 -1.83 39.48 -22.69
N VAL A 506 -2.82 40.23 -22.20
CA VAL A 506 -3.21 40.47 -20.79
C VAL A 506 -2.12 41.14 -19.92
N PRO A 507 -2.44 41.66 -18.70
CA PRO A 507 -1.44 42.32 -17.86
C PRO A 507 -0.23 41.40 -17.62
N PHE A 508 0.96 41.99 -17.68
CA PHE A 508 2.25 41.31 -17.54
C PHE A 508 2.60 40.27 -18.62
N CYS A 509 1.94 40.27 -19.78
CA CYS A 509 2.27 39.39 -20.93
C CYS A 509 2.20 37.90 -20.59
N SER A 510 1.27 37.55 -19.71
CA SER A 510 1.13 36.22 -19.13
C SER A 510 0.36 35.24 -20.03
N ARG A 511 -0.25 35.70 -21.13
CA ARG A 511 -1.02 34.83 -22.03
C ARG A 511 -0.55 34.94 -23.46
N ALA A 512 -0.24 33.81 -24.09
CA ALA A 512 0.01 33.73 -25.52
C ALA A 512 -1.30 33.84 -26.32
N VAL A 513 -1.21 34.36 -27.55
CA VAL A 513 -2.31 34.53 -28.50
C VAL A 513 -2.18 33.46 -29.60
N CYS A 514 -3.21 32.63 -29.78
CA CYS A 514 -3.23 31.54 -30.77
C CYS A 514 -4.39 31.67 -31.76
N ASP A 515 -4.81 32.90 -32.08
CA ASP A 515 -5.98 33.17 -32.93
C ASP A 515 -5.86 32.54 -34.33
N ARG A 516 -4.65 32.34 -34.86
CA ARG A 516 -4.44 31.70 -36.17
C ARG A 516 -4.60 30.18 -36.15
N LEU A 517 -4.59 29.58 -34.95
CA LEU A 517 -4.77 28.16 -34.71
C LEU A 517 -6.07 27.92 -33.95
N ASN A 518 -7.11 28.70 -34.26
CA ASN A 518 -8.45 28.59 -33.68
C ASN A 518 -8.46 28.55 -32.14
N ASN A 519 -7.51 29.23 -31.49
CA ASN A 519 -7.28 29.16 -30.05
C ASN A 519 -7.17 27.71 -29.53
N CYS A 520 -6.39 26.90 -30.25
CA CYS A 520 -6.14 25.49 -29.96
C CYS A 520 -7.41 24.63 -29.94
N SER A 521 -8.43 25.04 -30.70
CA SER A 521 -9.71 24.34 -30.89
C SER A 521 -10.42 23.91 -29.60
N ASN A 522 -10.11 24.56 -28.47
CA ASN A 522 -10.50 24.17 -27.10
C ASN A 522 -10.03 22.76 -26.65
N ALA A 523 -9.09 22.14 -27.39
CA ALA A 523 -8.52 20.82 -27.11
C ALA A 523 -7.01 20.90 -26.83
N GLY A 524 -6.53 22.09 -26.45
CA GLY A 524 -5.14 22.38 -26.10
C GLY A 524 -5.02 23.76 -25.47
N THR A 525 -3.84 24.05 -24.92
CA THR A 525 -3.51 25.33 -24.30
C THR A 525 -2.55 26.11 -25.17
N CYS A 526 -2.77 27.42 -25.33
CA CYS A 526 -1.84 28.29 -26.06
C CYS A 526 -0.63 28.59 -25.18
N VAL A 527 0.51 27.97 -25.47
CA VAL A 527 1.73 28.07 -24.64
C VAL A 527 2.73 29.09 -25.19
N ARG A 528 2.63 29.44 -26.47
CA ARG A 528 3.40 30.50 -27.13
C ARG A 528 2.57 31.06 -28.30
N PRO A 529 2.79 32.30 -28.78
CA PRO A 529 2.14 32.85 -29.95
C PRO A 529 1.95 31.84 -31.09
N ASN A 530 0.70 31.46 -31.37
CA ASN A 530 0.33 30.44 -32.35
C ASN A 530 1.13 29.13 -32.20
N VAL A 531 1.27 28.65 -30.98
CA VAL A 531 1.76 27.30 -30.66
C VAL A 531 0.87 26.74 -29.58
N CYS A 532 0.19 25.65 -29.92
CA CYS A 532 -0.69 24.95 -29.00
C CYS A 532 0.03 23.75 -28.39
N GLU A 533 -0.16 23.57 -27.09
CA GLU A 533 0.12 22.31 -26.41
C GLU A 533 -1.20 21.55 -26.31
N CYS A 534 -1.33 20.47 -27.08
CA CYS A 534 -2.58 19.73 -27.16
C CYS A 534 -2.84 18.89 -25.91
N SER A 535 -4.10 18.80 -25.52
CA SER A 535 -4.55 17.87 -24.49
C SER A 535 -4.32 16.42 -24.95
N PRO A 536 -4.10 15.46 -24.02
CA PRO A 536 -3.79 14.07 -24.39
C PRO A 536 -4.83 13.47 -25.35
N GLY A 537 -4.37 12.89 -26.46
CA GLY A 537 -5.22 12.30 -27.52
C GLY A 537 -5.61 13.26 -28.64
N TYR A 538 -5.24 14.55 -28.53
CA TYR A 538 -5.37 15.54 -29.59
C TYR A 538 -3.99 15.94 -30.12
N THR A 539 -3.90 16.13 -31.42
CA THR A 539 -2.69 16.43 -32.18
C THR A 539 -3.03 17.45 -33.28
N GLY A 540 -2.01 17.83 -34.06
CA GLY A 540 -2.12 18.89 -35.05
C GLY A 540 -1.87 20.28 -34.45
N ASP A 541 -1.52 21.24 -35.31
CA ASP A 541 -1.04 22.55 -34.86
C ASP A 541 -2.10 23.33 -34.06
N ASP A 542 -3.39 23.15 -34.38
CA ASP A 542 -4.52 23.74 -33.66
C ASP A 542 -5.25 22.76 -32.72
N CYS A 543 -4.67 21.59 -32.46
CA CYS A 543 -5.24 20.51 -31.66
C CYS A 543 -6.62 20.01 -32.13
N SER A 544 -6.98 20.23 -33.39
CA SER A 544 -8.26 19.80 -33.95
C SER A 544 -8.28 18.32 -34.36
N LEU A 545 -7.12 17.67 -34.47
CA LEU A 545 -7.00 16.29 -34.92
C LEU A 545 -6.98 15.35 -33.71
N CYS A 546 -7.93 14.43 -33.60
CA CYS A 546 -7.85 13.37 -32.59
C CYS A 546 -7.00 12.22 -33.15
N GLU A 547 -5.81 12.00 -32.58
CA GLU A 547 -4.98 10.82 -32.86
C GLU A 547 -4.61 10.14 -31.54
N GLY A 548 -4.97 8.86 -31.43
CA GLY A 548 -4.67 8.05 -30.25
C GLY A 548 -5.77 7.04 -29.94
N SER A 549 -5.49 6.19 -28.96
CA SER A 549 -6.34 5.08 -28.54
C SER A 549 -7.76 5.49 -28.14
N MET A 550 -8.04 6.76 -27.82
CA MET A 550 -9.39 7.22 -27.47
C MET A 550 -10.38 7.32 -28.64
N CYS A 551 -9.92 7.34 -29.90
CA CYS A 551 -10.79 7.58 -31.08
C CYS A 551 -11.12 6.31 -31.89
N SER A 552 -10.70 5.11 -31.44
CA SER A 552 -11.13 3.82 -32.01
C SER A 552 -11.09 2.73 -30.94
N HIS A 553 -12.24 2.36 -30.35
CA HIS A 553 -12.31 1.21 -29.43
C HIS A 553 -13.30 0.15 -29.92
N CYS A 554 -12.72 -0.99 -30.28
CA CYS A 554 -13.34 -2.31 -30.20
C CYS A 554 -13.45 -2.74 -28.73
N GLU A 555 -14.25 -3.76 -28.44
CA GLU A 555 -14.47 -4.31 -27.09
C GLU A 555 -13.16 -4.79 -26.40
N PHE A 556 -12.12 -5.07 -27.21
CA PHE A 556 -10.79 -5.45 -26.77
C PHE A 556 -9.69 -4.61 -27.46
N ARG A 557 -8.53 -4.49 -26.80
CA ARG A 557 -7.33 -3.87 -27.41
C ARG A 557 -6.70 -4.87 -28.39
N CYS A 558 -6.84 -4.64 -29.70
CA CYS A 558 -6.32 -5.54 -30.74
C CYS A 558 -4.79 -5.54 -30.80
N VAL A 559 -4.13 -6.43 -30.06
CA VAL A 559 -2.66 -6.42 -29.85
C VAL A 559 -1.91 -6.74 -31.14
N HIS A 560 -2.25 -7.86 -31.80
CA HIS A 560 -1.66 -8.26 -33.08
C HIS A 560 -2.72 -8.26 -34.19
N GLY A 561 -3.50 -7.19 -34.27
CA GLY A 561 -4.61 -7.07 -35.21
C GLY A 561 -5.04 -5.62 -35.42
N SER A 562 -6.10 -5.43 -36.20
CA SER A 562 -6.72 -4.14 -36.43
C SER A 562 -8.20 -4.19 -36.05
N CYS A 563 -8.68 -3.13 -35.41
CA CYS A 563 -10.09 -3.00 -35.05
C CYS A 563 -10.93 -2.74 -36.30
N ASP A 564 -11.97 -3.56 -36.53
CA ASP A 564 -12.97 -3.25 -37.55
C ASP A 564 -13.91 -2.14 -37.03
N PRO A 565 -13.96 -0.98 -37.69
CA PRO A 565 -14.77 0.15 -37.23
C PRO A 565 -16.28 -0.11 -37.26
N ASN A 566 -16.77 -1.09 -38.04
CA ASN A 566 -18.20 -1.38 -38.15
C ASN A 566 -18.66 -2.44 -37.16
N SER A 567 -17.96 -3.57 -37.07
CA SER A 567 -18.32 -4.68 -36.17
C SER A 567 -17.77 -4.52 -34.76
N ARG A 568 -16.80 -3.61 -34.54
CA ARG A 568 -16.12 -3.38 -33.26
C ARG A 568 -15.43 -4.63 -32.68
N VAL A 569 -15.02 -5.56 -33.56
CA VAL A 569 -14.25 -6.77 -33.24
C VAL A 569 -12.83 -6.68 -33.83
N CYS A 570 -11.85 -7.30 -33.17
CA CYS A 570 -10.47 -7.34 -33.65
C CYS A 570 -10.30 -8.33 -34.81
N ILE A 571 -9.67 -7.86 -35.90
CA ILE A 571 -9.22 -8.70 -37.02
C ILE A 571 -7.74 -9.00 -36.82
N CYS A 572 -7.38 -10.26 -36.58
CA CYS A 572 -6.01 -10.65 -36.23
C CYS A 572 -5.11 -10.78 -37.47
N ARG A 573 -3.86 -10.35 -37.33
CA ARG A 573 -2.85 -10.38 -38.38
C ARG A 573 -1.98 -11.63 -38.25
N GLY A 574 -1.91 -12.46 -39.30
CA GLY A 574 -0.99 -13.60 -39.35
C GLY A 574 -1.45 -14.79 -38.50
N ASP A 575 -0.52 -15.45 -37.81
CA ASP A 575 -0.76 -16.60 -36.94
C ASP A 575 -1.21 -16.16 -35.52
N TRP A 576 -2.05 -15.12 -35.39
CA TRP A 576 -2.60 -14.66 -34.11
C TRP A 576 -4.12 -14.84 -34.05
N THR A 577 -4.65 -15.14 -32.87
CA THR A 577 -6.06 -15.46 -32.61
C THR A 577 -6.52 -14.84 -31.28
N GLY A 578 -7.78 -15.06 -30.88
CA GLY A 578 -8.36 -14.50 -29.66
C GLY A 578 -9.11 -13.20 -29.92
N ALA A 579 -10.01 -12.84 -29.00
CA ALA A 579 -10.88 -11.66 -29.16
C ALA A 579 -10.09 -10.33 -29.16
N ALA A 580 -8.87 -10.33 -28.61
CA ALA A 580 -7.93 -9.22 -28.61
C ALA A 580 -6.72 -9.44 -29.54
N CYS A 581 -6.67 -10.51 -30.33
CA CYS A 581 -5.50 -10.90 -31.13
C CYS A 581 -4.22 -11.04 -30.31
N ASP A 582 -4.36 -11.66 -29.16
CA ASP A 582 -3.37 -11.84 -28.10
C ASP A 582 -2.93 -13.30 -27.94
N ILE A 583 -3.53 -14.23 -28.70
CA ILE A 583 -3.24 -15.66 -28.63
C ILE A 583 -2.45 -16.08 -29.86
N CYS A 584 -1.19 -16.49 -29.70
CA CYS A 584 -0.38 -17.00 -30.81
C CYS A 584 -0.90 -18.39 -31.27
N ALA A 585 -1.19 -18.54 -32.56
CA ALA A 585 -1.77 -19.74 -33.16
C ALA A 585 -0.74 -20.86 -33.43
N ARG A 586 0.55 -20.52 -33.61
CA ARG A 586 1.69 -21.45 -33.85
C ARG A 586 3.04 -20.85 -33.43
N ASP A 587 4.05 -21.69 -33.22
CA ASP A 587 5.39 -21.44 -32.62
C ASP A 587 6.33 -20.37 -33.27
N LYS A 588 5.82 -19.26 -33.81
CA LYS A 588 6.63 -18.19 -34.42
C LYS A 588 6.09 -16.79 -34.12
N CYS A 589 6.12 -16.38 -32.85
CA CYS A 589 5.74 -15.03 -32.41
C CYS A 589 6.91 -14.36 -31.65
N ASP A 590 7.23 -13.09 -31.98
CA ASP A 590 8.49 -12.40 -31.65
C ASP A 590 8.53 -11.60 -30.32
N SER A 591 7.53 -11.70 -29.42
CA SER A 591 7.50 -10.94 -28.15
C SER A 591 7.23 -11.81 -26.92
N LEU A 592 8.04 -11.62 -25.86
CA LEU A 592 8.01 -12.34 -24.58
C LEU A 592 7.29 -11.53 -23.49
N SER A 593 6.37 -12.14 -22.75
CA SER A 593 5.75 -11.58 -21.53
C SER A 593 6.78 -11.32 -20.43
N VAL A 594 6.61 -10.27 -19.63
CA VAL A 594 7.56 -9.87 -18.56
C VAL A 594 6.93 -10.05 -17.18
N ALA A 595 7.52 -10.92 -16.36
CA ALA A 595 7.22 -11.03 -14.94
C ALA A 595 7.83 -9.84 -14.18
N LEU A 596 7.00 -9.06 -13.47
CA LEU A 596 7.45 -7.94 -12.62
C LEU A 596 7.78 -8.40 -11.20
N PHE A 597 7.01 -9.36 -10.66
CA PHE A 597 7.24 -9.94 -9.34
C PHE A 597 6.64 -11.34 -9.21
N VAL A 598 7.33 -12.25 -8.55
CA VAL A 598 6.82 -13.59 -8.19
C VAL A 598 6.66 -13.60 -6.67
N LEU A 599 5.47 -13.88 -6.13
CA LEU A 599 5.32 -14.13 -4.69
C LEU A 599 6.08 -15.41 -4.35
N PRO A 600 7.20 -15.40 -3.60
CA PRO A 600 7.66 -16.65 -3.02
C PRO A 600 6.56 -17.17 -2.10
N PRO A 601 6.18 -18.46 -2.16
CA PRO A 601 5.50 -19.08 -1.04
C PRO A 601 6.46 -18.93 0.15
N ALA A 602 5.97 -18.41 1.28
CA ALA A 602 6.73 -18.06 2.48
C ALA A 602 8.09 -18.76 2.59
N ILE A 603 9.16 -17.96 2.67
CA ILE A 603 10.53 -18.44 2.83
C ILE A 603 10.59 -19.25 4.14
N GLY A 604 10.73 -20.58 4.02
CA GLY A 604 10.72 -21.50 5.17
C GLY A 604 9.79 -22.70 5.02
N VAL A 605 8.85 -22.68 4.07
CA VAL A 605 7.98 -23.82 3.78
C VAL A 605 8.76 -24.90 3.05
N HIS A 606 8.82 -26.12 3.59
CA HIS A 606 9.20 -27.30 2.81
C HIS A 606 8.26 -27.38 1.60
N HIS A 607 8.75 -27.06 0.40
CA HIS A 607 7.94 -27.11 -0.81
C HIS A 607 7.72 -28.57 -1.21
N ASP A 608 6.46 -29.00 -1.19
CA ASP A 608 6.04 -30.22 -1.87
C ASP A 608 5.89 -29.95 -3.38
N ASP A 609 6.15 -30.98 -4.19
CA ASP A 609 5.92 -30.97 -5.64
C ASP A 609 4.46 -30.56 -5.93
N GLY A 610 4.27 -29.45 -6.66
CA GLY A 610 2.95 -28.91 -7.02
C GLY A 610 2.53 -27.60 -6.33
N THR A 611 3.46 -26.91 -5.66
CA THR A 611 3.19 -25.58 -5.05
C THR A 611 2.81 -24.54 -6.12
N VAL A 612 1.62 -23.93 -5.97
CA VAL A 612 1.13 -22.85 -6.84
C VAL A 612 1.70 -21.52 -6.38
N VAL A 613 2.37 -20.81 -7.29
CA VAL A 613 3.04 -19.54 -7.04
C VAL A 613 2.30 -18.44 -7.80
N THR A 614 2.01 -17.32 -7.14
CA THR A 614 1.28 -16.22 -7.80
C THR A 614 2.29 -15.24 -8.41
N VAL A 615 2.23 -15.07 -9.73
CA VAL A 615 3.11 -14.20 -10.50
C VAL A 615 2.35 -12.95 -10.94
N TYR A 616 2.94 -11.79 -10.72
CA TYR A 616 2.42 -10.51 -11.17
C TYR A 616 3.33 -9.93 -12.25
N GLY A 617 2.73 -9.43 -13.33
CA GLY A 617 3.41 -8.57 -14.28
C GLY A 617 2.55 -8.18 -15.46
N ASN A 618 3.19 -7.76 -16.55
CA ASN A 618 2.50 -7.21 -17.72
C ASN A 618 2.27 -8.32 -18.75
N ASP A 619 1.08 -8.28 -19.39
CA ASP A 619 0.70 -9.18 -20.48
C ASP A 619 0.68 -10.68 -20.11
N PHE A 620 0.21 -11.01 -18.89
CA PHE A 620 -0.15 -12.38 -18.50
C PHE A 620 -1.59 -12.71 -18.94
N PRO A 621 -1.84 -13.91 -19.50
CA PRO A 621 -3.18 -14.31 -19.91
C PRO A 621 -4.13 -14.45 -18.72
N THR A 622 -5.37 -13.98 -18.87
CA THR A 622 -6.47 -14.01 -17.89
C THR A 622 -7.11 -15.40 -17.70
N SER A 623 -6.55 -16.46 -18.29
CA SER A 623 -7.02 -17.83 -18.11
C SER A 623 -6.15 -18.60 -17.13
N ILE A 624 -6.77 -19.23 -16.13
CA ILE A 624 -6.15 -20.22 -15.24
C ILE A 624 -5.54 -21.34 -16.11
N SER A 625 -4.25 -21.28 -16.37
CA SER A 625 -3.44 -22.39 -16.83
C SER A 625 -2.35 -22.66 -15.79
N LEU A 626 -2.28 -23.90 -15.32
CA LEU A 626 -1.28 -24.34 -14.36
C LEU A 626 0.12 -24.12 -14.93
N PHE A 627 0.87 -23.18 -14.34
CA PHE A 627 2.31 -23.11 -14.50
C PHE A 627 2.97 -23.76 -13.29
N THR A 628 3.71 -24.85 -13.51
CA THR A 628 4.54 -25.49 -12.47
C THR A 628 5.95 -24.95 -12.60
N LEU A 629 6.40 -24.15 -11.64
CA LEU A 629 7.77 -23.65 -11.58
C LEU A 629 8.60 -24.62 -10.73
N ASN A 630 9.47 -25.42 -11.36
CA ASN A 630 10.39 -26.29 -10.63
C ASN A 630 11.57 -25.46 -10.11
N VAL A 631 11.55 -25.10 -8.83
CA VAL A 631 12.67 -24.41 -8.16
C VAL A 631 13.59 -25.46 -7.53
N MET A 632 14.73 -25.72 -8.15
CA MET A 632 15.80 -26.54 -7.55
C MET A 632 16.86 -25.63 -6.91
N HIS A 633 16.90 -25.70 -5.58
CA HIS A 633 17.99 -25.30 -4.67
C HIS A 633 18.13 -23.84 -4.18
N ARG A 634 18.48 -23.75 -2.88
CA ARG A 634 18.87 -22.56 -2.10
C ARG A 634 20.03 -21.81 -2.79
N ASN A 635 19.91 -20.49 -2.86
CA ASN A 635 20.92 -19.51 -3.28
C ASN A 635 20.99 -19.14 -4.76
N VAL A 636 19.89 -18.68 -5.38
CA VAL A 636 19.93 -17.62 -6.42
C VAL A 636 18.54 -16.98 -6.48
N LEU A 637 18.33 -15.82 -5.86
CA LEU A 637 17.09 -15.03 -6.03
C LEU A 637 17.38 -13.53 -5.84
N ASP A 638 18.24 -13.00 -6.69
CA ASP A 638 18.20 -11.59 -7.08
C ASP A 638 18.18 -11.59 -8.63
N HIS A 639 17.03 -11.24 -9.20
CA HIS A 639 16.70 -11.25 -10.64
C HIS A 639 16.65 -12.65 -11.32
N ALA A 640 15.43 -13.17 -11.49
CA ALA A 640 15.16 -14.30 -12.40
C ALA A 640 14.39 -13.82 -13.64
N LEU A 641 14.98 -13.97 -14.83
CA LEU A 641 14.25 -14.01 -16.10
C LEU A 641 13.72 -15.45 -16.29
N VAL A 642 12.42 -15.60 -16.53
CA VAL A 642 11.82 -16.91 -16.86
C VAL A 642 11.76 -17.05 -18.38
N GLN A 643 12.59 -17.91 -18.97
CA GLN A 643 12.38 -18.44 -20.33
C GLN A 643 11.67 -19.79 -20.25
N HIS A 644 10.68 -20.00 -21.12
CA HIS A 644 10.02 -21.30 -21.24
C HIS A 644 10.98 -22.36 -21.78
N ALA A 645 10.91 -23.53 -21.16
CA ALA A 645 11.64 -24.72 -21.55
C ALA A 645 11.08 -25.33 -22.85
N SER A 646 11.88 -25.32 -23.90
CA SER A 646 11.91 -26.42 -24.86
C SER A 646 13.36 -26.71 -25.27
N ALA A 647 13.94 -27.70 -24.58
CA ALA A 647 15.05 -28.53 -25.01
C ALA A 647 16.28 -27.87 -25.72
N GLN A 648 16.86 -26.77 -25.22
CA GLN A 648 18.26 -26.33 -25.50
C GLN A 648 18.77 -25.37 -24.37
N PRO A 649 20.10 -25.16 -24.20
CA PRO A 649 20.69 -24.76 -22.91
C PRO A 649 20.52 -23.28 -22.54
N ILE A 650 20.54 -23.02 -21.23
CA ILE A 650 20.40 -21.71 -20.57
C ILE A 650 21.68 -20.88 -20.76
N VAL A 651 21.55 -19.63 -21.21
CA VAL A 651 22.63 -18.61 -21.20
C VAL A 651 22.30 -17.60 -20.11
N LEU A 652 23.18 -17.45 -19.13
CA LEU A 652 23.11 -16.41 -18.09
C LEU A 652 24.00 -15.24 -18.52
N GLU A 653 23.43 -14.05 -18.71
CA GLU A 653 24.19 -12.81 -18.84
C GLU A 653 24.26 -12.07 -17.50
N TYR A 654 25.47 -11.72 -17.07
CA TYR A 654 25.73 -10.96 -15.84
C TYR A 654 26.04 -9.50 -16.21
N PHE A 655 25.17 -8.56 -15.85
CA PHE A 655 25.46 -7.12 -15.97
C PHE A 655 26.07 -6.60 -14.66
N ALA A 656 27.40 -6.47 -14.60
CA ALA A 656 28.07 -5.73 -13.54
C ALA A 656 28.20 -4.25 -13.93
N ASN A 657 27.50 -3.37 -13.23
CA ASN A 657 27.65 -1.92 -13.34
C ASN A 657 28.85 -1.45 -12.49
N ARG A 658 30.07 -1.53 -13.02
CA ARG A 658 31.20 -0.68 -12.60
C ARG A 658 32.10 -0.34 -13.79
N LEU A 659 32.48 0.93 -13.87
CA LEU A 659 33.34 1.51 -14.91
C LEU A 659 34.76 0.88 -14.85
N ASN A 660 35.25 0.48 -16.02
CA ASN A 660 36.61 0.02 -16.36
C ASN A 660 37.11 -1.31 -15.74
N GLU A 661 36.80 -2.45 -16.40
CA GLU A 661 37.72 -3.59 -16.66
C GLU A 661 37.05 -4.64 -17.61
N PRO A 662 37.79 -5.57 -18.26
CA PRO A 662 37.30 -6.32 -19.43
C PRO A 662 36.27 -7.41 -19.08
N ARG A 663 35.29 -7.57 -19.98
CA ARG A 663 34.14 -8.49 -19.85
C ARG A 663 34.60 -9.96 -19.97
N PHE A 664 34.33 -10.78 -18.96
CA PHE A 664 34.50 -12.23 -19.01
C PHE A 664 33.16 -12.91 -19.34
N ILE A 665 33.16 -13.75 -20.39
CA ILE A 665 32.03 -14.61 -20.75
C ILE A 665 32.36 -16.02 -20.24
N VAL A 666 31.57 -16.55 -19.31
CA VAL A 666 31.68 -17.94 -18.84
C VAL A 666 30.50 -18.73 -19.41
N THR A 667 30.76 -19.63 -20.36
CA THR A 667 29.76 -20.50 -20.96
C THR A 667 29.89 -21.92 -20.40
N ILE A 668 28.88 -22.43 -19.70
CA ILE A 668 28.84 -23.80 -19.17
C ILE A 668 28.00 -24.68 -20.11
N PHE A 669 28.59 -25.73 -20.69
CA PHE A 669 27.88 -26.71 -21.53
C PHE A 669 27.51 -27.96 -20.72
N PHE A 670 26.25 -28.41 -20.82
CA PHE A 670 25.83 -29.77 -20.43
C PHE A 670 25.61 -30.62 -21.68
N LEU A 671 26.47 -31.62 -21.92
CA LEU A 671 26.24 -32.65 -22.94
C LEU A 671 25.36 -33.77 -22.36
N ARG A 672 24.25 -34.10 -23.04
CA ARG A 672 23.48 -35.33 -22.75
C ARG A 672 23.62 -36.29 -23.93
N CYS A 673 24.54 -37.24 -23.82
CA CYS A 673 24.61 -38.42 -24.70
C CYS A 673 23.44 -39.37 -24.40
N LEU A 674 22.70 -39.75 -25.44
CA LEU A 674 21.72 -40.83 -25.44
C LEU A 674 22.45 -42.18 -25.34
N LEU A 675 22.33 -42.90 -24.22
CA LEU A 675 22.58 -44.35 -24.19
C LEU A 675 21.66 -45.04 -23.17
N ARG A 676 20.82 -45.93 -23.70
CA ARG A 676 20.02 -46.90 -22.95
C ARG A 676 20.93 -48.01 -22.41
N GLN A 677 20.79 -48.32 -21.12
CA GLN A 677 20.86 -49.64 -20.45
C GLN A 677 21.68 -49.65 -19.14
N LYS A 678 21.00 -50.19 -18.10
CA LYS A 678 21.47 -50.79 -16.84
C LYS A 678 22.99 -50.75 -16.53
N LEU A 679 23.39 -49.99 -15.51
CA LEU A 679 23.98 -50.47 -14.26
C LEU A 679 24.30 -49.29 -13.31
N ILE A 680 24.40 -49.60 -12.02
CA ILE A 680 24.74 -48.73 -10.88
C ILE A 680 26.19 -48.22 -10.98
N ILE A 681 26.48 -46.96 -10.62
CA ILE A 681 27.62 -46.45 -9.80
C ILE A 681 27.80 -44.90 -9.95
N GLN A 682 27.99 -44.26 -8.78
CA GLN A 682 28.58 -42.96 -8.38
C GLN A 682 28.76 -41.79 -9.37
N GLN A 683 28.36 -40.61 -8.87
CA GLN A 683 28.65 -39.27 -9.39
C GLN A 683 30.15 -38.95 -9.38
N THR A 684 30.69 -38.57 -10.54
CA THR A 684 31.88 -37.70 -10.64
C THR A 684 31.61 -36.69 -11.75
N ILE A 685 31.57 -35.40 -11.41
CA ILE A 685 31.48 -34.30 -12.38
C ILE A 685 32.92 -33.91 -12.75
N VAL A 686 33.24 -33.95 -14.05
CA VAL A 686 34.46 -33.37 -14.64
C VAL A 686 34.11 -31.95 -15.10
N LEU A 687 34.84 -30.94 -14.63
CA LEU A 687 34.74 -29.56 -15.11
C LEU A 687 35.75 -29.34 -16.25
N LEU A 688 35.29 -28.91 -17.42
CA LEU A 688 36.13 -28.47 -18.54
C LEU A 688 36.16 -26.94 -18.59
N PHE A 689 37.35 -26.34 -18.64
CA PHE A 689 37.55 -24.91 -18.89
C PHE A 689 37.89 -24.65 -20.35
N PHE A 690 37.24 -23.68 -20.98
CA PHE A 690 37.61 -23.17 -22.31
C PHE A 690 38.14 -21.73 -22.18
N LEU A 691 39.34 -21.48 -22.72
CA LEU A 691 39.89 -20.13 -22.94
C LEU A 691 39.87 -19.86 -24.44
N SER A 692 39.29 -18.72 -24.85
CA SER A 692 39.24 -18.28 -26.24
C SER A 692 40.36 -17.29 -26.54
N PHE A 693 41.18 -17.59 -27.54
CA PHE A 693 41.87 -16.60 -28.36
C PHE A 693 41.52 -16.85 -29.83
N SER A 694 41.39 -15.76 -30.57
CA SER A 694 40.98 -15.65 -31.98
C SER A 694 41.32 -16.85 -32.88
N ASN A 695 40.27 -17.44 -33.46
CA ASN A 695 40.22 -18.22 -34.71
C ASN A 695 41.02 -19.54 -34.84
N SER A 696 41.02 -20.42 -33.83
CA SER A 696 41.21 -21.88 -34.01
C SER A 696 40.73 -22.67 -32.79
N PHE A 697 39.98 -23.77 -32.97
CA PHE A 697 39.60 -24.67 -31.89
C PHE A 697 40.63 -25.79 -31.73
N ALA A 698 41.24 -25.91 -30.55
CA ALA A 698 41.98 -27.09 -30.12
C ALA A 698 41.48 -27.55 -28.74
N LEU A 699 41.24 -28.86 -28.59
CA LEU A 699 40.82 -29.50 -27.35
C LEU A 699 42.07 -29.89 -26.55
N ILE A 700 42.22 -29.36 -25.32
CA ILE A 700 43.23 -29.84 -24.36
C ILE A 700 42.48 -30.36 -23.13
N ILE A 701 42.70 -31.64 -22.80
CA ILE A 701 42.12 -32.32 -21.64
C ILE A 701 43.16 -32.25 -20.51
N GLY A 702 42.77 -31.74 -19.35
CA GLY A 702 43.54 -31.76 -18.10
C GLY A 702 42.68 -32.31 -16.98
#